data_AF-A0A3M0JYS5-F1
#
_entry.id   AF-A0A3M0JYS5-F1
#
_cell.length_a   1.000
_cell.length_b   1.000
_cell.length_c   1.000
_cell.angle_alpha   90.00
_cell.angle_beta   90.00
_cell.angle_gamma   90.00
#
_symmetry.space_group_name_H-M   'P 1'
#
loop_
_entity.id
_entity.type
_entity.pdbx_description
1 polymer ?
#
loop_
_entity_poly.entity_id
_entity_poly.type
_entity_poly.pdbx_seq_one_letter_code
_entity_poly.pdbx_strand_id
1 'polypeptide(L)'
;MRRGLTELIEQPTSDSGGLLKECQSEFNTPILPVRKHDGSYRIVQDLRAVNKITEDLYPVVANPYTLLTCLTPELTWFTVLDLKDAFFCLPIHEDSQKIFAFEWENPKSGRKSQLTWSVLPQGFKNSPTLFGEQLAKDLESWEAPPEEGKLLQYVDDILIATRTKEACVAWTVSLLNFLGLQGYRVSKKKAQVVKQKVIYLGYEISAGQRTLGQDCKEAICQTPRPQTVKELRTFLGMTGWCRLWIHSYGLLVKPLYALITNGNRNLQWTKEATQAFHQLKNALMSAPALGLPNVSKPFFLFSHEKQGIALGILAQDLGPYRRAVAYFSKQLDTTAKGWPGCLRAVAAVVLNNQEARKFTLGQKMTVFVSHIVSAVLEVKGGHWLSPQRFLKYQAIMVEQDDVEIVVTNIINPASFLSGNQGEPVHHDCLETIEASYSSRLDLKDTPLDDAETCFTDGSSYVISGKRRAGYAVTTCRKVIESGPLPTDTSAQKAEIIAVTRALEIAKGKKVNIYTDSRYAFGVVHAHGAIWKERGLLNSQGKNIKHSQEILRLLEAVQLPEQVAIMHIKAHQKVSSELEEGNELADREAKEAAKGEITIEGALIPDGQVSPEVREEHQKTHWGIEALYNYLIEKITARNLYSTVIQVGEERLTAYMIALSKQLKEIEKHVAGTRSRGLDGPVHDIQPGDYVYVKSLAEKTLEPQWEGPFQVLLTTFTAVKIKEQSAWIHHSRVKKAPETPWKVTPGDNELKLKLTRA
;
A
#
# COMPACT_ATOMS: atom_id res chain seq x y z
N MET A 1 -35.76 24.61 21.74
CA MET A 1 -34.95 24.23 20.56
C MET A 1 -35.36 25.01 19.32
N ARG A 2 -36.56 24.83 18.75
CA ARG A 2 -37.03 25.59 17.55
C ARG A 2 -37.05 27.12 17.73
N ARG A 3 -37.45 27.63 18.91
CA ARG A 3 -37.42 29.09 19.22
C ARG A 3 -36.03 29.73 19.08
N GLY A 4 -34.95 28.97 19.27
CA GLY A 4 -33.58 29.48 19.12
C GLY A 4 -33.07 29.53 17.68
N LEU A 5 -33.81 28.96 16.72
CA LEU A 5 -33.52 29.03 15.28
C LEU A 5 -34.33 30.13 14.57
N THR A 6 -35.42 30.58 15.20
CA THR A 6 -36.32 31.59 14.66
C THR A 6 -35.59 32.88 14.27
N GLU A 7 -34.67 33.36 15.09
CA GLU A 7 -33.86 34.56 14.81
C GLU A 7 -32.91 34.43 13.61
N LEU A 8 -32.62 33.20 13.15
CA LEU A 8 -31.71 32.96 12.03
C LEU A 8 -32.48 32.72 10.71
N ILE A 9 -33.71 32.18 10.82
CA ILE A 9 -34.60 31.92 9.67
C ILE A 9 -35.45 33.15 9.33
N GLU A 10 -35.81 33.95 10.33
CA GLU A 10 -36.67 35.13 10.18
C GLU A 10 -35.88 36.46 10.12
N GLN A 11 -34.56 36.43 9.88
CA GLN A 11 -33.81 37.69 9.72
C GLN A 11 -34.41 38.48 8.55
N PRO A 12 -34.79 39.75 8.77
CA PRO A 12 -35.40 40.56 7.72
C PRO A 12 -34.40 40.73 6.57
N THR A 13 -34.89 40.39 5.37
CA THR A 13 -34.31 40.75 4.08
C THR A 13 -33.91 42.23 4.10
N SER A 14 -32.61 42.50 4.15
CA SER A 14 -32.07 43.84 3.94
C SER A 14 -31.46 43.89 2.54
N ASP A 15 -32.19 44.52 1.61
CA ASP A 15 -31.83 45.08 0.29
C ASP A 15 -30.94 44.29 -0.68
N SER A 16 -30.61 43.05 -0.34
CA SER A 16 -29.90 42.05 -1.12
C SER A 16 -30.56 40.72 -0.76
N GLY A 17 -31.21 40.06 -1.73
CA GLY A 17 -32.12 38.94 -1.53
C GLY A 17 -31.70 38.03 -0.36
N GLY A 18 -32.60 37.83 0.61
CA GLY A 18 -32.28 37.13 1.85
C GLY A 18 -31.69 35.73 1.62
N LEU A 19 -30.90 35.24 2.58
CA LEU A 19 -30.21 33.94 2.51
C LEU A 19 -31.15 32.76 2.20
N LEU A 20 -32.41 32.89 2.63
CA LEU A 20 -33.46 31.91 2.47
C LEU A 20 -34.66 32.55 1.77
N LYS A 21 -35.32 31.79 0.90
CA LYS A 21 -36.58 32.15 0.25
C LYS A 21 -37.64 31.07 0.47
N GLU A 22 -38.91 31.48 0.61
CA GLU A 22 -40.02 30.53 0.50
C GLU A 22 -40.02 29.91 -0.91
N CYS A 23 -40.25 28.61 -0.98
CA CYS A 23 -40.28 27.88 -2.26
C CYS A 23 -41.34 26.78 -2.26
N GLN A 24 -41.62 26.26 -3.45
CA GLN A 24 -42.32 25.01 -3.65
C GLN A 24 -41.44 24.11 -4.51
N SER A 25 -40.91 23.05 -3.91
CA SER A 25 -39.92 22.15 -4.49
C SER A 25 -40.32 20.70 -4.28
N GLU A 26 -40.09 19.86 -5.28
CA GLU A 26 -40.17 18.40 -5.15
C GLU A 26 -39.12 17.80 -4.21
N PHE A 27 -38.07 18.55 -3.87
CA PHE A 27 -37.03 18.12 -2.93
C PHE A 27 -37.34 18.57 -1.50
N ASN A 28 -36.91 17.78 -0.51
CA ASN A 28 -36.95 18.21 0.88
C ASN A 28 -35.87 17.48 1.70
N THR A 29 -35.13 18.22 2.51
CA THR A 29 -34.10 17.66 3.40
C THR A 29 -34.30 18.13 4.84
N PRO A 30 -33.94 17.32 5.85
CA PRO A 30 -34.19 17.69 7.23
C PRO A 30 -33.16 18.71 7.73
N ILE A 31 -33.62 19.60 8.61
CA ILE A 31 -32.77 20.53 9.36
C ILE A 31 -32.61 20.09 10.81
N LEU A 32 -31.40 20.24 11.32
CA LEU A 32 -30.99 19.84 12.66
C LEU A 32 -30.46 21.06 13.44
N PRO A 33 -31.04 21.39 14.60
CA PRO A 33 -30.49 22.39 15.50
C PRO A 33 -29.25 21.84 16.20
N VAL A 34 -28.10 22.51 16.01
CA VAL A 34 -26.86 22.16 16.72
C VAL A 34 -26.49 23.30 17.66
N ARG A 35 -26.28 22.99 18.94
CA ARG A 35 -25.86 23.98 19.95
C ARG A 35 -24.37 24.29 19.80
N LYS A 36 -24.02 25.56 19.72
CA LYS A 36 -22.64 26.07 19.75
C LYS A 36 -22.11 26.12 21.19
N HIS A 37 -20.79 26.22 21.33
CA HIS A 37 -20.13 26.35 22.64
C HIS A 37 -20.52 27.62 23.40
N ASP A 38 -20.89 28.69 22.69
CA ASP A 38 -21.39 29.94 23.28
C ASP A 38 -22.86 29.86 23.75
N GLY A 39 -23.50 28.69 23.61
CA GLY A 39 -24.88 28.44 24.01
C GLY A 39 -25.93 28.76 22.94
N SER A 40 -25.56 29.45 21.85
CA SER A 40 -26.44 29.73 20.71
C SER A 40 -26.69 28.47 19.86
N TYR A 41 -27.69 28.50 18.97
CA TYR A 41 -27.98 27.40 18.04
C TYR A 41 -27.57 27.77 16.61
N ARG A 42 -27.11 26.79 15.83
CA ARG A 42 -26.95 26.88 14.38
C ARG A 42 -27.85 25.88 13.68
N ILE A 43 -28.31 26.24 12.48
CA ILE A 43 -29.01 25.33 11.58
C ILE A 43 -27.96 24.46 10.89
N VAL A 44 -28.16 23.15 10.89
CA VAL A 44 -27.40 22.21 10.07
C VAL A 44 -28.39 21.44 9.21
N GLN A 45 -28.35 21.64 7.90
CA GLN A 45 -29.15 20.87 6.98
C GLN A 45 -28.45 19.56 6.63
N ASP A 46 -29.17 18.45 6.69
CA ASP A 46 -28.62 17.14 6.34
C ASP A 46 -28.66 16.94 4.82
N LEU A 47 -27.61 17.41 4.16
CA LEU A 47 -27.46 17.32 2.71
C LEU A 47 -26.86 15.99 2.23
N ARG A 48 -26.78 14.94 3.06
CA ARG A 48 -26.17 13.66 2.66
C ARG A 48 -26.83 13.03 1.43
N ALA A 49 -28.17 13.10 1.33
CA ALA A 49 -28.90 12.59 0.18
C ALA A 49 -28.59 13.41 -1.09
N VAL A 50 -28.59 14.74 -0.98
CA VAL A 50 -28.23 15.66 -2.08
C VAL A 50 -26.79 15.44 -2.54
N ASN A 51 -25.85 15.33 -1.60
CA ASN A 51 -24.43 15.08 -1.89
C ASN A 51 -24.20 13.76 -2.63
N LYS A 52 -25.06 12.75 -2.43
CA LYS A 52 -24.93 11.45 -3.12
C LYS A 52 -25.32 11.52 -4.59
N ILE A 53 -26.29 12.36 -4.94
CA ILE A 53 -26.83 12.48 -6.31
C ILE A 53 -26.16 13.59 -7.12
N THR A 54 -25.51 14.55 -6.44
CA THR A 54 -24.78 15.63 -7.10
C THR A 54 -23.50 15.06 -7.72
N GLU A 55 -23.11 15.55 -8.90
CA GLU A 55 -21.82 15.21 -9.51
C GLU A 55 -20.63 15.71 -8.67
N ASP A 56 -19.53 14.97 -8.73
CA ASP A 56 -18.29 15.34 -8.05
C ASP A 56 -17.51 16.34 -8.91
N LEU A 57 -17.10 17.46 -8.31
CA LEU A 57 -16.13 18.35 -8.93
C LEU A 57 -14.71 17.90 -8.60
N TYR A 58 -13.78 18.11 -9.53
CA TYR A 58 -12.37 17.95 -9.21
C TYR A 58 -11.98 19.00 -8.16
N PRO A 59 -11.46 18.60 -6.97
CA PRO A 59 -11.16 19.56 -5.93
C PRO A 59 -9.92 20.38 -6.31
N VAL A 60 -10.10 21.66 -6.62
CA VAL A 60 -9.00 22.64 -6.78
C VAL A 60 -8.54 23.20 -5.42
N VAL A 61 -8.71 22.42 -4.35
CA VAL A 61 -8.25 22.81 -3.01
C VAL A 61 -6.82 22.34 -2.84
N ALA A 62 -5.90 23.29 -2.64
CA ALA A 62 -4.50 22.99 -2.39
C ALA A 62 -4.36 22.05 -1.17
N ASN A 63 -3.49 21.05 -1.28
CA ASN A 63 -3.15 20.20 -0.15
C ASN A 63 -2.51 21.08 0.95
N PRO A 64 -3.02 21.08 2.20
CA PRO A 64 -2.46 21.88 3.30
C PRO A 64 -0.95 21.72 3.46
N TYR A 65 -0.42 20.52 3.19
CA TYR A 65 1.01 20.25 3.30
C TYR A 65 1.82 20.91 2.19
N THR A 66 1.30 20.97 0.96
CA THR A 66 1.97 21.63 -0.17
C THR A 66 1.83 23.15 -0.06
N LEU A 67 0.69 23.64 0.43
CA LEU A 67 0.45 25.06 0.62
C LEU A 67 1.52 25.69 1.54
N LEU A 68 1.87 25.00 2.62
CA LEU A 68 2.89 25.46 3.57
C LEU A 68 4.33 25.44 3.00
N THR A 69 4.60 24.80 1.86
CA THR A 69 5.92 24.83 1.20
C THR A 69 6.28 26.22 0.66
N CYS A 70 5.26 27.07 0.44
CA CYS A 70 5.44 28.45 -0.01
C CYS A 70 6.01 29.37 1.08
N LEU A 71 5.99 28.92 2.35
CA LEU A 71 6.48 29.70 3.48
C LEU A 71 7.97 29.44 3.69
N THR A 72 8.80 30.42 3.34
CA THR A 72 10.24 30.34 3.58
C THR A 72 10.57 30.79 5.01
N PRO A 73 11.70 30.33 5.60
CA PRO A 73 12.07 30.69 6.97
C PRO A 73 12.27 32.19 7.22
N GLU A 74 12.54 32.97 6.17
CA GLU A 74 12.74 34.42 6.23
C GLU A 74 11.42 35.19 6.44
N LEU A 75 10.28 34.57 6.09
CA LEU A 75 8.95 35.13 6.33
C LEU A 75 8.56 34.86 7.78
N THR A 76 8.72 35.87 8.64
CA THR A 76 8.57 35.74 10.09
C THR A 76 7.39 36.52 10.65
N TRP A 77 6.74 37.36 9.84
CA TRP A 77 5.56 38.15 10.23
C TRP A 77 4.33 37.69 9.47
N PHE A 78 3.28 37.37 10.22
CA PHE A 78 2.09 36.72 9.71
C PHE A 78 0.81 37.48 10.05
N THR A 79 -0.16 37.43 9.15
CA THR A 79 -1.56 37.75 9.42
C THR A 79 -2.45 36.59 8.97
N VAL A 80 -3.29 36.07 9.86
CA VAL A 80 -4.31 35.05 9.53
C VAL A 80 -5.69 35.67 9.58
N LEU A 81 -6.46 35.50 8.51
CA LEU A 81 -7.84 35.97 8.36
C LEU A 81 -8.76 34.77 8.08
N ASP A 82 -9.89 34.73 8.79
CA ASP A 82 -10.97 33.74 8.61
C ASP A 82 -12.16 34.48 8.00
N LEU A 83 -12.61 34.05 6.83
CA LEU A 83 -13.77 34.63 6.16
C LEU A 83 -15.05 34.16 6.86
N LYS A 84 -15.80 35.12 7.40
CA LYS A 84 -17.03 34.87 8.14
C LYS A 84 -18.15 34.54 7.15
N ASP A 85 -18.81 33.40 7.38
CA ASP A 85 -19.97 32.97 6.60
C ASP A 85 -19.66 32.90 5.09
N ALA A 86 -18.42 32.52 4.76
CA ALA A 86 -17.82 32.53 3.42
C ALA A 86 -18.74 32.04 2.29
N PHE A 87 -19.35 30.86 2.46
CA PHE A 87 -20.21 30.28 1.42
C PHE A 87 -21.44 31.15 1.11
N PHE A 88 -21.95 31.90 2.08
CA PHE A 88 -23.11 32.76 1.88
C PHE A 88 -22.83 33.99 1.01
N CYS A 89 -21.55 34.27 0.70
CA CYS A 89 -21.18 35.28 -0.29
C CYS A 89 -21.51 34.86 -1.72
N LEU A 90 -21.71 33.56 -1.99
CA LEU A 90 -21.93 33.05 -3.34
C LEU A 90 -23.40 32.76 -3.62
N PRO A 91 -24.04 33.45 -4.59
CA PRO A 91 -25.42 33.16 -4.97
C PRO A 91 -25.52 31.83 -5.71
N ILE A 92 -26.66 31.15 -5.55
CA ILE A 92 -27.03 29.97 -6.32
C ILE A 92 -27.99 30.39 -7.43
N HIS A 93 -27.80 29.86 -8.64
CA HIS A 93 -28.74 30.06 -9.75
C HIS A 93 -30.14 29.50 -9.43
N GLU A 94 -31.20 30.21 -9.83
CA GLU A 94 -32.58 29.91 -9.41
C GLU A 94 -33.01 28.45 -9.64
N ASP A 95 -32.57 27.84 -10.75
CA ASP A 95 -32.85 26.45 -11.10
C ASP A 95 -32.30 25.45 -10.08
N SER A 96 -31.11 25.72 -9.52
CA SER A 96 -30.46 24.84 -8.55
C SER A 96 -30.94 25.08 -7.12
N GLN A 97 -31.59 26.21 -6.84
CA GLN A 97 -32.05 26.52 -5.49
C GLN A 97 -33.06 25.49 -5.00
N LYS A 98 -33.93 24.94 -5.86
CA LYS A 98 -34.94 23.95 -5.45
C LYS A 98 -34.36 22.70 -4.78
N ILE A 99 -33.12 22.32 -5.14
CA ILE A 99 -32.44 21.12 -4.63
C ILE A 99 -32.20 21.20 -3.12
N PHE A 100 -31.99 22.40 -2.59
CA PHE A 100 -31.65 22.63 -1.19
C PHE A 100 -32.84 22.96 -0.30
N ALA A 101 -34.05 22.60 -0.73
CA ALA A 101 -35.26 22.88 0.00
C ALA A 101 -35.36 22.08 1.32
N PHE A 102 -35.96 22.69 2.33
CA PHE A 102 -36.27 22.10 3.63
C PHE A 102 -37.55 22.65 4.23
N GLU A 103 -38.20 21.88 5.09
CA GLU A 103 -39.42 22.29 5.80
C GLU A 103 -39.07 23.06 7.08
N TRP A 104 -39.75 24.18 7.30
CA TRP A 104 -39.70 24.95 8.53
C TRP A 104 -41.10 25.13 9.10
N GLU A 105 -41.24 24.89 10.40
CA GLU A 105 -42.46 25.16 11.16
C GLU A 105 -42.18 26.29 12.14
N ASN A 106 -42.84 27.42 11.92
CA ASN A 106 -42.69 28.60 12.76
C ASN A 106 -43.21 28.30 14.18
N PRO A 107 -42.38 28.39 15.23
CA PRO A 107 -42.79 28.05 16.59
C PRO A 107 -43.69 29.09 17.25
N LYS A 108 -43.85 30.29 16.66
CA LYS A 108 -44.76 31.35 17.14
C LYS A 108 -46.13 31.23 16.48
N SER A 109 -46.17 31.10 15.16
CA SER A 109 -47.43 31.09 14.38
C SER A 109 -47.95 29.68 14.06
N GLY A 110 -47.15 28.63 14.22
CA GLY A 110 -47.48 27.27 13.81
C GLY A 110 -47.51 27.06 12.29
N ARG A 111 -47.23 28.09 11.49
CA ARG A 111 -47.22 28.01 10.02
C ARG A 111 -46.09 27.10 9.56
N LYS A 112 -46.42 26.11 8.73
CA LYS A 112 -45.46 25.30 7.98
C LYS A 112 -45.20 25.92 6.62
N SER A 113 -43.94 26.05 6.27
CA SER A 113 -43.48 26.58 4.99
C SER A 113 -42.27 25.80 4.53
N GLN A 114 -42.10 25.66 3.21
CA GLN A 114 -40.86 25.16 2.65
C GLN A 114 -39.97 26.34 2.28
N LEU A 115 -38.71 26.25 2.68
CA LEU A 115 -37.69 27.26 2.44
C LEU A 115 -36.56 26.65 1.63
N THR A 116 -35.85 27.46 0.87
CA THR A 116 -34.60 27.06 0.23
C THR A 116 -33.56 28.17 0.27
N TRP A 117 -32.30 27.80 0.05
CA TRP A 117 -31.17 28.72 0.01
C TRP A 117 -31.09 29.47 -1.32
N SER A 118 -30.87 30.78 -1.25
CA SER A 118 -30.52 31.64 -2.39
C SER A 118 -29.00 31.71 -2.61
N VAL A 119 -28.23 31.26 -1.63
CA VAL A 119 -26.76 31.28 -1.59
C VAL A 119 -26.22 29.89 -1.25
N LEU A 120 -24.92 29.67 -1.46
CA LEU A 120 -24.28 28.38 -1.29
C LEU A 120 -24.42 27.84 0.15
N PRO A 121 -25.12 26.70 0.37
CA PRO A 121 -25.40 26.23 1.72
C PRO A 121 -24.18 25.56 2.36
N GLN A 122 -24.14 25.62 3.69
CA GLN A 122 -23.21 24.85 4.49
C GLN A 122 -23.61 23.36 4.49
N GLY A 123 -22.64 22.46 4.31
CA GLY A 123 -22.85 21.00 4.31
C GLY A 123 -23.00 20.38 2.93
N PHE A 124 -23.08 21.19 1.87
CA PHE A 124 -23.00 20.71 0.49
C PHE A 124 -21.55 20.37 0.13
N LYS A 125 -21.35 19.20 -0.49
CA LYS A 125 -20.01 18.61 -0.68
C LYS A 125 -19.08 19.46 -1.56
N ASN A 126 -19.64 20.18 -2.53
CA ASN A 126 -18.86 20.98 -3.47
C ASN A 126 -18.70 22.44 -3.02
N SER A 127 -19.32 22.88 -1.91
CA SER A 127 -19.22 24.26 -1.44
C SER A 127 -17.78 24.74 -1.22
N PRO A 128 -16.89 23.95 -0.58
CA PRO A 128 -15.51 24.36 -0.38
C PRO A 128 -14.74 24.57 -1.69
N THR A 129 -14.97 23.73 -2.69
CA THR A 129 -14.31 23.82 -4.00
C THR A 129 -14.79 25.07 -4.75
N LEU A 130 -16.11 25.25 -4.87
CA LEU A 130 -16.70 26.40 -5.56
C LEU A 130 -16.28 27.73 -4.92
N PHE A 131 -16.28 27.79 -3.59
CA PHE A 131 -15.83 28.97 -2.87
C PHE A 131 -14.33 29.22 -3.04
N GLY A 132 -13.52 28.16 -2.91
CA GLY A 132 -12.07 28.26 -3.09
C GLY A 132 -11.69 28.79 -4.47
N GLU A 133 -12.33 28.29 -5.52
CA GLU A 133 -12.11 28.73 -6.91
C GLU A 133 -12.53 30.18 -7.13
N GLN A 134 -13.71 30.58 -6.65
CA GLN A 134 -14.19 31.95 -6.83
C GLN A 134 -13.29 32.95 -6.09
N LEU A 135 -12.93 32.66 -4.84
CA LEU A 135 -12.03 33.53 -4.08
C LEU A 135 -10.63 33.57 -4.71
N ALA A 136 -10.11 32.45 -5.21
CA ALA A 136 -8.82 32.43 -5.90
C ALA A 136 -8.83 33.32 -7.15
N LYS A 137 -9.91 33.23 -7.95
CA LYS A 137 -10.12 34.07 -9.14
C LYS A 137 -10.21 35.56 -8.78
N ASP A 138 -10.91 35.92 -7.71
CA ASP A 138 -10.96 37.32 -7.28
C ASP A 138 -9.58 37.80 -6.85
N LEU A 139 -8.84 36.97 -6.09
CA LEU A 139 -7.47 37.28 -5.64
C LEU A 139 -6.45 37.42 -6.79
N GLU A 140 -6.71 36.89 -7.99
CA GLU A 140 -5.87 37.16 -9.18
C GLU A 140 -5.87 38.64 -9.58
N SER A 141 -6.97 39.35 -9.30
CA SER A 141 -7.09 40.79 -9.55
C SER A 141 -6.51 41.66 -8.44
N TRP A 142 -6.12 41.06 -7.32
CA TRP A 142 -5.56 41.79 -6.20
C TRP A 142 -4.09 42.12 -6.43
N GLU A 143 -3.77 43.40 -6.44
CA GLU A 143 -2.39 43.88 -6.53
C GLU A 143 -1.75 43.88 -5.15
N ALA A 144 -0.79 42.96 -4.96
CA ALA A 144 0.00 42.89 -3.75
C ALA A 144 0.91 44.13 -3.62
N PRO A 145 1.13 44.65 -2.39
CA PRO A 145 2.10 45.71 -2.15
C PRO A 145 3.52 45.32 -2.63
N PRO A 146 4.39 46.30 -2.94
CA PRO A 146 5.69 46.04 -3.56
C PRO A 146 6.67 45.28 -2.65
N GLU A 147 6.45 45.28 -1.33
CA GLU A 147 7.29 44.54 -0.38
C GLU A 147 7.14 43.02 -0.54
N GLU A 148 8.24 42.29 -0.36
CA GLU A 148 8.27 40.83 -0.48
C GLU A 148 7.31 40.15 0.53
N GLY A 149 6.38 39.37 0.00
CA GLY A 149 5.39 38.62 0.79
C GLY A 149 4.79 37.43 0.04
N LYS A 150 4.06 36.60 0.77
CA LYS A 150 3.30 35.46 0.26
C LYS A 150 1.89 35.47 0.82
N LEU A 151 0.93 35.22 -0.06
CA LEU A 151 -0.47 34.98 0.28
C LEU A 151 -0.77 33.49 0.09
N LEU A 152 -1.30 32.85 1.12
CA LEU A 152 -1.75 31.47 1.11
C LEU A 152 -3.25 31.45 1.35
N GLN A 153 -3.98 30.75 0.49
CA GLN A 153 -5.42 30.57 0.60
C GLN A 153 -5.73 29.08 0.77
N TYR A 154 -6.59 28.76 1.74
CA TYR A 154 -7.19 27.45 1.89
C TYR A 154 -8.68 27.62 2.18
N VAL A 155 -9.50 27.52 1.14
CA VAL A 155 -10.96 27.78 1.21
C VAL A 155 -11.22 29.16 1.82
N ASP A 156 -11.67 29.25 3.07
CA ASP A 156 -12.00 30.46 3.83
C ASP A 156 -10.87 30.98 4.73
N ASP A 157 -9.79 30.20 4.90
CA ASP A 157 -8.62 30.55 5.72
C ASP A 157 -7.52 31.19 4.85
N ILE A 158 -7.20 32.45 5.12
CA ILE A 158 -6.16 33.22 4.43
C ILE A 158 -4.99 33.49 5.36
N LEU A 159 -3.77 33.28 4.87
CA LEU A 159 -2.53 33.60 5.56
C LEU A 159 -1.66 34.54 4.70
N ILE A 160 -1.29 35.68 5.26
CA ILE A 160 -0.24 36.56 4.75
C ILE A 160 1.05 36.24 5.51
N ALA A 161 2.16 36.11 4.81
CA ALA A 161 3.49 35.95 5.37
C ALA A 161 4.47 36.93 4.72
N THR A 162 5.22 37.67 5.54
CA THR A 162 6.14 38.72 5.09
C THR A 162 7.42 38.71 5.93
N ARG A 163 8.47 39.36 5.40
CA ARG A 163 9.77 39.44 6.08
C ARG A 163 9.81 40.45 7.23
N THR A 164 9.15 41.60 7.06
CA THR A 164 9.13 42.69 8.04
C THR A 164 7.72 42.95 8.56
N LYS A 165 7.64 43.57 9.73
CA LYS A 165 6.36 43.92 10.36
C LYS A 165 5.59 44.94 9.50
N GLU A 166 6.30 45.90 8.94
CA GLU A 166 5.78 47.00 8.15
C GLU A 166 5.15 46.49 6.85
N ALA A 167 5.83 45.57 6.16
CA ALA A 167 5.30 44.88 5.00
C ALA A 167 4.02 44.10 5.37
N CYS A 168 4.03 43.40 6.51
CA CYS A 168 2.86 42.66 7.00
C CYS A 168 1.64 43.58 7.19
N VAL A 169 1.84 44.77 7.75
CA VAL A 169 0.79 45.79 7.93
C VAL A 169 0.27 46.24 6.56
N ALA A 170 1.16 46.61 5.64
CA ALA A 170 0.78 47.08 4.29
C ALA A 170 -0.04 46.04 3.53
N TRP A 171 0.44 44.79 3.50
CA TRP A 171 -0.26 43.64 2.90
C TRP A 171 -1.62 43.41 3.54
N THR A 172 -1.69 43.44 4.88
CA THR A 172 -2.94 43.22 5.61
C THR A 172 -3.97 44.30 5.28
N VAL A 173 -3.58 45.57 5.28
CA VAL A 173 -4.50 46.69 4.99
C VAL A 173 -4.98 46.63 3.54
N SER A 174 -4.07 46.41 2.59
CA SER A 174 -4.42 46.25 1.16
C SER A 174 -5.43 45.11 0.97
N LEU A 175 -5.15 43.93 1.54
CA LEU A 175 -6.03 42.78 1.39
C LEU A 175 -7.40 42.98 2.06
N LEU A 176 -7.45 43.57 3.25
CA LEU A 176 -8.73 43.84 3.93
C LEU A 176 -9.62 44.80 3.13
N ASN A 177 -9.03 45.83 2.53
CA ASN A 177 -9.74 46.76 1.65
C ASN A 177 -10.27 46.03 0.40
N PHE A 178 -9.41 45.23 -0.24
CA PHE A 178 -9.81 44.42 -1.40
C PHE A 178 -10.97 43.47 -1.07
N LEU A 179 -10.84 42.68 0.01
CA LEU A 179 -11.88 41.74 0.44
C LEU A 179 -13.20 42.47 0.74
N GLY A 180 -13.14 43.63 1.39
CA GLY A 180 -14.32 44.44 1.68
C GLY A 180 -15.01 44.98 0.42
N LEU A 181 -14.22 45.41 -0.58
CA LEU A 181 -14.74 45.88 -1.87
C LEU A 181 -15.40 44.75 -2.68
N GLN A 182 -14.89 43.52 -2.58
CA GLN A 182 -15.48 42.32 -3.18
C GLN A 182 -16.67 41.74 -2.38
N GLY A 183 -17.03 42.36 -1.24
CA GLY A 183 -18.17 41.94 -0.42
C GLY A 183 -17.89 40.80 0.55
N TYR A 184 -16.64 40.34 0.67
CA TYR A 184 -16.23 39.37 1.67
C TYR A 184 -16.18 40.00 3.07
N ARG A 185 -16.46 39.19 4.09
CA ARG A 185 -16.44 39.63 5.50
C ARG A 185 -15.42 38.83 6.29
N VAL A 186 -14.62 39.50 7.09
CA VAL A 186 -13.59 38.88 7.93
C VAL A 186 -14.03 38.82 9.39
N SER A 187 -13.76 37.69 10.06
CA SER A 187 -14.03 37.53 11.48
C SER A 187 -13.02 38.28 12.35
N LYS A 188 -13.39 39.47 12.85
CA LYS A 188 -12.55 40.26 13.78
C LYS A 188 -12.09 39.47 15.01
N LYS A 189 -12.93 38.59 15.54
CA LYS A 189 -12.63 37.78 16.73
C LYS A 189 -11.56 36.72 16.47
N LYS A 190 -11.55 36.14 15.26
CA LYS A 190 -10.62 35.06 14.89
C LYS A 190 -9.35 35.58 14.19
N ALA A 191 -9.38 36.80 13.67
CA ALA A 191 -8.25 37.40 12.99
C ALA A 191 -7.01 37.47 13.90
N GLN A 192 -5.88 37.05 13.37
CA GLN A 192 -4.57 37.12 14.04
C GLN A 192 -3.69 38.06 13.22
N VAL A 193 -3.67 39.33 13.58
CA VAL A 193 -3.07 40.40 12.75
C VAL A 193 -1.64 40.71 13.19
N VAL A 194 -0.70 40.66 12.24
CA VAL A 194 0.71 41.10 12.37
C VAL A 194 1.39 40.49 13.61
N LYS A 195 1.52 39.16 13.61
CA LYS A 195 2.16 38.38 14.69
C LYS A 195 3.29 37.53 14.14
N GLN A 196 4.29 37.24 14.98
CA GLN A 196 5.36 36.31 14.63
C GLN A 196 4.98 34.83 14.84
N LYS A 197 3.86 34.61 15.53
CA LYS A 197 3.35 33.29 15.89
C LYS A 197 1.84 33.29 15.69
N VAL A 198 1.35 32.40 14.82
CA VAL A 198 -0.07 32.31 14.44
C VAL A 198 -0.54 30.87 14.35
N ILE A 199 -1.84 30.66 14.50
CA ILE A 199 -2.50 29.37 14.24
C ILE A 199 -3.12 29.42 12.85
N TYR A 200 -2.73 28.51 11.96
CA TYR A 200 -3.26 28.38 10.60
C TYR A 200 -3.47 26.90 10.26
N LEU A 201 -4.67 26.54 9.78
CA LEU A 201 -5.06 25.14 9.49
C LEU A 201 -4.84 24.17 10.66
N GLY A 202 -4.97 24.68 11.88
CA GLY A 202 -4.74 23.94 13.12
C GLY A 202 -3.27 23.84 13.55
N TYR A 203 -2.32 24.34 12.75
CA TYR A 203 -0.90 24.35 13.09
C TYR A 203 -0.48 25.69 13.65
N GLU A 204 0.39 25.65 14.65
CA GLU A 204 1.06 26.84 15.13
C GLU A 204 2.31 27.08 14.27
N ILE A 205 2.38 28.22 13.59
CA ILE A 205 3.44 28.60 12.66
C ILE A 205 4.28 29.71 13.27
N SER A 206 5.61 29.55 13.24
CA SER A 206 6.56 30.57 13.67
C SER A 206 7.96 30.31 13.09
N ALA A 207 8.66 31.34 12.63
CA ALA A 207 10.09 31.33 12.29
C ALA A 207 10.59 30.08 11.50
N GLY A 208 9.92 29.75 10.39
CA GLY A 208 10.30 28.59 9.55
C GLY A 208 9.97 27.22 10.14
N GLN A 209 9.15 27.17 11.19
CA GLN A 209 8.73 25.95 11.88
C GLN A 209 7.21 25.89 12.03
N ARG A 210 6.71 24.65 12.21
CA ARG A 210 5.35 24.35 12.60
C ARG A 210 5.31 23.43 13.82
N THR A 211 4.44 23.75 14.76
CA THR A 211 4.20 23.03 16.00
C THR A 211 2.72 22.65 16.13
N LEU A 212 2.45 21.61 16.92
CA LEU A 212 1.09 21.33 17.36
C LEU A 212 0.68 22.39 18.39
N GLY A 213 -0.50 22.99 18.21
CA GLY A 213 -1.03 23.97 19.17
C GLY A 213 -1.20 23.38 20.57
N GLN A 214 -0.93 24.20 21.58
CA GLN A 214 -0.95 23.77 22.99
C GLN A 214 -2.31 23.22 23.42
N ASP A 215 -3.41 23.87 23.01
CA ASP A 215 -4.77 23.42 23.30
C ASP A 215 -5.05 22.00 22.77
N CYS A 216 -4.51 21.66 21.59
CA CYS A 216 -4.66 20.32 21.02
C CYS A 216 -3.89 19.28 21.85
N LYS A 217 -2.66 19.61 22.28
CA LYS A 217 -1.85 18.74 23.15
C LYS A 217 -2.55 18.51 24.50
N GLU A 218 -3.11 19.56 25.08
CA GLU A 218 -3.80 19.50 26.37
C GLU A 218 -5.10 18.70 26.29
N ALA A 219 -5.92 18.92 25.26
CA ALA A 219 -7.17 18.19 25.06
C ALA A 219 -6.93 16.67 24.94
N ILE A 220 -5.90 16.25 24.20
CA ILE A 220 -5.54 14.83 24.07
C ILE A 220 -5.00 14.27 25.39
N CYS A 221 -4.17 15.04 26.11
CA CYS A 221 -3.61 14.58 27.37
C CYS A 221 -4.63 14.42 28.49
N GLN A 222 -5.60 15.34 28.56
CA GLN A 222 -6.70 15.31 29.54
C GLN A 222 -7.76 14.25 29.22
N THR A 223 -7.78 13.73 27.98
CA THR A 223 -8.74 12.69 27.59
C THR A 223 -8.59 11.45 28.50
N PRO A 224 -9.62 11.02 29.24
CA PRO A 224 -9.52 9.85 30.11
C PRO A 224 -9.30 8.57 29.29
N ARG A 225 -8.86 7.50 29.96
CA ARG A 225 -8.68 6.20 29.30
C ARG A 225 -10.01 5.72 28.69
N PRO A 226 -10.09 5.50 27.37
CA PRO A 226 -11.32 5.05 26.71
C PRO A 226 -11.85 3.74 27.29
N GLN A 227 -13.15 3.68 27.59
CA GLN A 227 -13.82 2.46 28.07
C GLN A 227 -14.56 1.74 26.94
N THR A 228 -15.00 2.49 25.92
CA THR A 228 -15.75 1.96 24.79
C THR A 228 -14.97 2.02 23.47
N VAL A 229 -15.29 1.13 22.53
CA VAL A 229 -14.71 1.15 21.17
C VAL A 229 -14.92 2.52 20.48
N LYS A 230 -16.06 3.17 20.73
CA LYS A 230 -16.37 4.50 20.17
C LYS A 230 -15.42 5.57 20.73
N GLU A 231 -15.20 5.59 22.04
CA GLU A 231 -14.24 6.51 22.67
C GLU A 231 -12.81 6.25 22.16
N LEU A 232 -12.40 4.99 22.03
CA LEU A 232 -11.06 4.66 21.55
C LEU A 232 -10.85 5.07 20.10
N ARG A 233 -11.84 4.87 19.22
CA ARG A 233 -11.80 5.39 17.84
C ARG A 233 -11.71 6.90 17.80
N THR A 234 -12.42 7.58 18.70
CA THR A 234 -12.36 9.05 18.81
C THR A 234 -10.96 9.49 19.23
N PHE A 235 -10.38 8.86 20.25
CA PHE A 235 -9.02 9.13 20.71
C PHE A 235 -7.96 8.85 19.62
N LEU A 236 -8.07 7.71 18.91
CA LEU A 236 -7.18 7.40 17.79
C LEU A 236 -7.34 8.38 16.62
N GLY A 237 -8.55 8.86 16.35
CA GLY A 237 -8.80 9.91 15.36
C GLY A 237 -8.11 11.23 15.74
N MET A 238 -8.25 11.66 16.99
CA MET A 238 -7.60 12.87 17.51
C MET A 238 -6.07 12.77 17.44
N THR A 239 -5.49 11.66 17.92
CA THR A 239 -4.03 11.45 17.89
C THR A 239 -3.50 11.22 16.47
N GLY A 240 -4.33 10.66 15.57
CA GLY A 240 -3.98 10.39 14.19
C GLY A 240 -3.78 11.66 13.36
N TRP A 241 -4.43 12.77 13.74
CA TRP A 241 -4.18 14.10 13.17
C TRP A 241 -2.74 14.57 13.45
N CYS A 242 -2.21 14.26 14.63
CA CYS A 242 -0.86 14.61 15.08
C CYS A 242 0.25 13.66 14.58
N ARG A 243 -0.07 12.61 13.80
CA ARG A 243 0.86 11.50 13.51
C ARG A 243 2.19 11.93 12.90
N LEU A 244 2.22 13.05 12.15
CA LEU A 244 3.42 13.55 11.49
C LEU A 244 4.47 14.12 12.45
N TRP A 245 4.09 14.36 13.71
CA TRP A 245 4.99 14.83 14.78
C TRP A 245 5.52 13.69 15.65
N ILE A 246 4.95 12.48 15.51
CA ILE A 246 5.19 11.37 16.43
C ILE A 246 6.05 10.34 15.71
N HIS A 247 7.30 10.23 16.14
CA HIS A 247 8.16 9.15 15.68
C HIS A 247 7.54 7.79 16.02
N SER A 248 7.51 6.88 15.04
CA SER A 248 6.97 5.53 15.21
C SER A 248 5.50 5.45 15.62
N TYR A 249 4.67 6.46 15.27
CA TYR A 249 3.24 6.50 15.61
C TYR A 249 2.50 5.17 15.40
N GLY A 250 2.66 4.56 14.22
CA GLY A 250 2.01 3.30 13.86
C GLY A 250 2.36 2.13 14.76
N LEU A 251 3.59 2.08 15.28
CA LEU A 251 3.99 1.07 16.27
C LEU A 251 3.33 1.34 17.63
N LEU A 252 3.31 2.60 18.06
CA LEU A 252 2.70 3.00 19.34
C LEU A 252 1.20 2.69 19.37
N VAL A 253 0.48 2.91 18.27
CA VAL A 253 -0.98 2.67 18.23
C VAL A 253 -1.36 1.23 17.91
N LYS A 254 -0.42 0.38 17.50
CA LYS A 254 -0.71 -1.02 17.11
C LYS A 254 -1.43 -1.81 18.23
N PRO A 255 -1.00 -1.77 19.51
CA PRO A 255 -1.72 -2.43 20.60
C PRO A 255 -3.14 -1.85 20.83
N LEU A 256 -3.33 -0.55 20.58
CA LEU A 256 -4.64 0.10 20.73
C LEU A 256 -5.62 -0.34 19.63
N TYR A 257 -5.16 -0.47 18.38
CA TYR A 257 -5.99 -1.00 17.30
C TYR A 257 -6.36 -2.47 17.52
N ALA A 258 -5.48 -3.27 18.12
CA ALA A 258 -5.79 -4.66 18.45
C ALA A 258 -7.03 -4.78 19.36
N LEU A 259 -7.22 -3.84 20.30
CA LEU A 259 -8.39 -3.82 21.18
C LEU A 259 -9.72 -3.66 20.42
N ILE A 260 -9.71 -2.97 19.28
CA ILE A 260 -10.91 -2.73 18.45
C ILE A 260 -11.28 -3.97 17.64
N THR A 261 -10.30 -4.80 17.31
CA THR A 261 -10.44 -5.90 16.34
C THR A 261 -11.08 -7.15 16.97
N ASN A 262 -11.14 -7.21 18.31
CA ASN A 262 -11.62 -8.37 19.07
C ASN A 262 -13.15 -8.48 19.20
N GLY A 263 -13.94 -7.71 18.44
CA GLY A 263 -15.40 -7.85 18.33
C GLY A 263 -16.25 -7.50 19.56
N ASN A 264 -15.65 -7.30 20.74
CA ASN A 264 -16.34 -6.95 21.97
C ASN A 264 -16.70 -5.46 22.05
N ARG A 265 -17.89 -5.13 22.56
CA ARG A 265 -18.31 -3.72 22.79
C ARG A 265 -17.49 -3.02 23.88
N ASN A 266 -17.07 -3.79 24.89
CA ASN A 266 -16.25 -3.32 26.00
C ASN A 266 -14.77 -3.60 25.74
N LEU A 267 -13.91 -2.61 25.98
CA LEU A 267 -12.48 -2.74 25.75
C LEU A 267 -11.81 -3.53 26.87
N GLN A 268 -11.19 -4.66 26.54
CA GLN A 268 -10.33 -5.40 27.45
C GLN A 268 -8.90 -4.87 27.36
N TRP A 269 -8.55 -3.92 28.23
CA TRP A 269 -7.23 -3.32 28.25
C TRP A 269 -6.15 -4.32 28.67
N THR A 270 -5.18 -4.54 27.79
CA THR A 270 -3.96 -5.30 28.12
C THR A 270 -2.89 -4.38 28.73
N LYS A 271 -1.84 -4.96 29.29
CA LYS A 271 -0.68 -4.20 29.80
C LYS A 271 0.00 -3.42 28.68
N GLU A 272 0.15 -4.05 27.52
CA GLU A 272 0.77 -3.47 26.32
C GLU A 272 -0.06 -2.29 25.79
N ALA A 273 -1.39 -2.44 25.73
CA ALA A 273 -2.28 -1.37 25.31
C ALA A 273 -2.27 -0.19 26.29
N THR A 274 -2.24 -0.48 27.59
CA THR A 274 -2.14 0.56 28.63
C THR A 274 -0.82 1.33 28.52
N GLN A 275 0.29 0.62 28.35
CA GLN A 275 1.60 1.23 28.14
C GLN A 275 1.63 2.08 26.85
N ALA A 276 1.10 1.56 25.75
CA ALA A 276 0.97 2.27 24.48
C ALA A 276 0.17 3.58 24.61
N PHE A 277 -0.94 3.57 25.36
CA PHE A 277 -1.74 4.76 25.62
C PHE A 277 -0.95 5.86 26.34
N HIS A 278 -0.20 5.50 27.38
CA HIS A 278 0.63 6.46 28.11
C HIS A 278 1.83 6.94 27.28
N GLN A 279 2.51 6.04 26.56
CA GLN A 279 3.61 6.40 25.68
C GLN A 279 3.17 7.36 24.56
N LEU A 280 1.98 7.14 23.98
CA LEU A 280 1.44 8.01 22.94
C LEU A 280 1.17 9.43 23.48
N LYS A 281 0.59 9.55 24.67
CA LYS A 281 0.40 10.86 25.33
C LYS A 281 1.72 11.56 25.61
N ASN A 282 2.72 10.83 26.13
CA ASN A 282 4.04 11.39 26.39
C ASN A 282 4.73 11.85 25.09
N ALA A 283 4.61 11.07 24.01
CA ALA A 283 5.15 11.42 22.69
C ALA A 283 4.48 12.67 22.09
N LEU A 284 3.18 12.88 22.33
CA LEU A 284 2.46 14.08 21.94
C LEU A 284 2.92 15.33 22.71
N MET A 285 3.15 15.21 24.02
CA MET A 285 3.64 16.33 24.83
C MET A 285 5.05 16.72 24.45
N SER A 286 5.90 15.72 24.20
CA SER A 286 7.29 15.90 23.75
C SER A 286 7.43 16.08 22.23
N ALA A 287 6.32 16.25 21.50
CA ALA A 287 6.33 16.42 20.05
C ALA A 287 7.19 17.63 19.65
N PRO A 288 8.22 17.43 18.80
CA PRO A 288 9.18 18.48 18.44
C PRO A 288 8.57 19.51 17.48
N ALA A 289 9.21 20.67 17.34
CA ALA A 289 8.91 21.56 16.23
C ALA A 289 9.40 20.94 14.92
N LEU A 290 8.53 20.89 13.91
CA LEU A 290 8.89 20.44 12.57
C LEU A 290 9.29 21.63 11.71
N GLY A 291 10.26 21.46 10.82
CA GLY A 291 10.59 22.46 9.81
C GLY A 291 9.47 22.62 8.79
N LEU A 292 9.26 23.85 8.31
CA LEU A 292 8.50 24.06 7.09
C LEU A 292 9.32 23.54 5.90
N PRO A 293 8.72 22.75 4.99
CA PRO A 293 9.42 22.20 3.84
C PRO A 293 9.90 23.33 2.92
N ASN A 294 11.19 23.37 2.62
CA ASN A 294 11.77 24.33 1.69
C ASN A 294 12.24 23.60 0.42
N VAL A 295 11.50 23.77 -0.67
CA VAL A 295 11.78 23.13 -1.96
C VAL A 295 13.08 23.59 -2.63
N SER A 296 13.68 24.68 -2.18
CA SER A 296 14.97 25.17 -2.69
C SER A 296 16.18 24.44 -2.07
N LYS A 297 15.95 23.56 -1.09
CA LYS A 297 16.99 22.80 -0.40
C LYS A 297 16.79 21.29 -0.63
N PRO A 298 17.87 20.49 -0.63
CA PRO A 298 17.75 19.04 -0.75
C PRO A 298 16.98 18.45 0.43
N PHE A 299 16.33 17.32 0.18
CA PHE A 299 15.65 16.54 1.22
C PHE A 299 16.42 15.28 1.56
N PHE A 300 16.32 14.86 2.81
CA PHE A 300 16.87 13.60 3.29
C PHE A 300 15.76 12.77 3.91
N LEU A 301 15.64 11.52 3.49
CA LEU A 301 14.64 10.58 4.00
C LEU A 301 15.34 9.39 4.64
N PHE A 302 15.18 9.21 5.95
CA PHE A 302 15.55 7.96 6.60
C PHE A 302 14.37 6.99 6.55
N SER A 303 14.57 5.78 6.03
CA SER A 303 13.51 4.78 5.87
C SER A 303 13.90 3.44 6.48
N HIS A 304 13.03 2.89 7.33
CA HIS A 304 13.25 1.61 8.00
C HIS A 304 11.92 0.86 8.18
N GLU A 305 11.96 -0.47 8.21
CA GLU A 305 10.80 -1.32 8.46
C GLU A 305 10.87 -1.98 9.83
N LYS A 306 9.80 -1.91 10.63
CA LYS A 306 9.72 -2.64 11.89
C LYS A 306 8.32 -3.21 12.12
N GLN A 307 8.26 -4.50 12.40
CA GLN A 307 7.02 -5.23 12.77
C GLN A 307 5.85 -5.05 11.77
N GLY A 308 6.15 -5.03 10.48
CA GLY A 308 5.20 -4.84 9.38
C GLY A 308 4.75 -3.39 9.21
N ILE A 309 5.55 -2.42 9.68
CA ILE A 309 5.28 -0.97 9.59
C ILE A 309 6.47 -0.27 8.95
N ALA A 310 6.20 0.46 7.88
CA ALA A 310 7.13 1.40 7.26
C ALA A 310 7.25 2.64 8.13
N LEU A 311 8.47 2.96 8.56
CA LEU A 311 8.81 4.12 9.37
C LEU A 311 9.72 5.02 8.57
N GLY A 312 9.40 6.32 8.53
CA GLY A 312 10.15 7.31 7.77
C GLY A 312 10.41 8.58 8.55
N ILE A 313 11.53 9.24 8.29
CA ILE A 313 11.83 10.59 8.79
C ILE A 313 12.29 11.43 7.63
N LEU A 314 11.47 12.39 7.22
CA LEU A 314 11.85 13.39 6.23
C LEU A 314 12.49 14.57 6.97
N ALA A 315 13.66 15.00 6.51
CA ALA A 315 14.42 16.09 7.12
C ALA A 315 15.14 16.96 6.09
N GLN A 316 15.56 18.15 6.51
CA GLN A 316 16.41 19.06 5.73
C GLN A 316 17.50 19.65 6.62
N ASP A 317 18.59 20.12 6.01
CA ASP A 317 19.71 20.68 6.75
C ASP A 317 19.34 22.00 7.46
N LEU A 318 19.84 22.11 8.68
CA LEU A 318 19.82 23.28 9.52
C LEU A 318 21.22 23.43 10.16
N GLY A 319 22.11 24.10 9.45
CA GLY A 319 23.52 24.16 9.84
C GLY A 319 24.13 22.75 9.81
N PRO A 320 24.81 22.29 10.88
CA PRO A 320 25.41 20.95 10.92
C PRO A 320 24.41 19.83 11.25
N TYR A 321 23.18 20.18 11.63
CA TYR A 321 22.14 19.22 12.01
C TYR A 321 21.07 19.09 10.94
N ARG A 322 20.28 18.02 11.00
CA ARG A 322 19.06 17.87 10.20
C ARG A 322 17.85 18.16 11.06
N ARG A 323 16.95 19.02 10.57
CA ARG A 323 15.65 19.29 11.18
C ARG A 323 14.58 18.42 10.52
N ALA A 324 13.82 17.68 11.31
CA ALA A 324 12.70 16.90 10.82
C ALA A 324 11.60 17.81 10.23
N VAL A 325 11.11 17.45 9.05
CA VAL A 325 9.96 18.06 8.36
C VAL A 325 8.69 17.24 8.62
N ALA A 326 8.82 15.91 8.69
CA ALA A 326 7.73 14.98 8.96
C ALA A 326 8.22 13.61 9.43
N TYR A 327 7.43 12.97 10.30
CA TYR A 327 7.57 11.56 10.66
C TYR A 327 6.49 10.73 9.94
N PHE A 328 6.89 9.69 9.22
CA PHE A 328 6.00 8.77 8.54
C PHE A 328 5.88 7.46 9.30
N SER A 329 4.67 6.93 9.35
CA SER A 329 4.40 5.62 9.91
C SER A 329 3.20 5.01 9.22
N LYS A 330 3.43 3.98 8.42
CA LYS A 330 2.40 3.36 7.58
C LYS A 330 2.50 1.85 7.63
N GLN A 331 1.37 1.20 7.86
CA GLN A 331 1.32 -0.24 7.91
C GLN A 331 1.51 -0.84 6.51
N LEU A 332 2.36 -1.86 6.39
CA LEU A 332 2.51 -2.61 5.15
C LEU A 332 1.22 -3.38 4.82
N ASP A 333 0.94 -3.59 3.53
CA ASP A 333 -0.19 -4.41 3.12
C ASP A 333 0.01 -5.88 3.55
N THR A 334 -1.07 -6.66 3.61
CA THR A 334 -1.04 -8.06 4.06
C THR A 334 -0.07 -8.91 3.25
N THR A 335 0.13 -8.60 1.96
CA THR A 335 1.10 -9.29 1.12
C THR A 335 2.52 -8.91 1.54
N ALA A 336 2.82 -7.62 1.59
CA ALA A 336 4.15 -7.15 1.97
C ALA A 336 4.56 -7.56 3.39
N LYS A 337 3.63 -7.60 4.35
CA LYS A 337 3.92 -8.07 5.72
C LYS A 337 4.48 -9.48 5.79
N GLY A 338 4.08 -10.36 4.87
CA GLY A 338 4.59 -11.74 4.82
C GLY A 338 5.81 -11.92 3.93
N TRP A 339 6.42 -10.85 3.43
CA TRP A 339 7.69 -10.95 2.72
C TRP A 339 8.87 -11.04 3.69
N PRO A 340 10.04 -11.52 3.23
CA PRO A 340 11.30 -11.48 3.98
C PRO A 340 11.67 -10.06 4.45
N GLY A 341 12.40 -9.94 5.57
CA GLY A 341 12.75 -8.65 6.18
C GLY A 341 13.35 -7.63 5.19
N CYS A 342 14.31 -8.05 4.38
CA CYS A 342 14.93 -7.20 3.35
C CYS A 342 13.93 -6.74 2.27
N LEU A 343 12.95 -7.59 1.89
CA LEU A 343 11.86 -7.21 0.96
C LEU A 343 10.79 -6.34 1.62
N ARG A 344 10.55 -6.50 2.93
CA ARG A 344 9.73 -5.56 3.70
C ARG A 344 10.38 -4.19 3.79
N ALA A 345 11.71 -4.14 3.91
CA ALA A 345 12.47 -2.89 3.84
C ALA A 345 12.30 -2.21 2.47
N VAL A 346 12.36 -2.96 1.36
CA VAL A 346 12.04 -2.44 0.01
C VAL A 346 10.62 -1.83 -0.01
N ALA A 347 9.62 -2.57 0.50
CA ALA A 347 8.24 -2.07 0.57
C ALA A 347 8.11 -0.80 1.41
N ALA A 348 8.84 -0.71 2.53
CA ALA A 348 8.84 0.45 3.40
C ALA A 348 9.44 1.68 2.71
N VAL A 349 10.55 1.52 1.98
CA VAL A 349 11.18 2.60 1.19
C VAL A 349 10.21 3.16 0.16
N VAL A 350 9.54 2.29 -0.60
CA VAL A 350 8.55 2.72 -1.61
C VAL A 350 7.41 3.51 -0.98
N LEU A 351 6.86 3.04 0.15
CA LEU A 351 5.78 3.75 0.84
C LEU A 351 6.23 5.08 1.41
N ASN A 352 7.40 5.14 2.05
CA ASN A 352 7.92 6.37 2.62
C ASN A 352 8.28 7.39 1.55
N ASN A 353 8.82 6.96 0.41
CA ASN A 353 9.13 7.82 -0.73
C ASN A 353 7.85 8.47 -1.29
N GLN A 354 6.78 7.68 -1.49
CA GLN A 354 5.47 8.22 -1.91
C GLN A 354 4.89 9.25 -0.92
N GLU A 355 5.07 9.06 0.39
CA GLU A 355 4.62 10.03 1.38
C GLU A 355 5.52 11.28 1.39
N ALA A 356 6.84 11.11 1.25
CA ALA A 356 7.81 12.20 1.19
C ALA A 356 7.58 13.11 -0.02
N ARG A 357 7.25 12.55 -1.20
CA ARG A 357 6.99 13.33 -2.42
C ARG A 357 5.86 14.34 -2.30
N LYS A 358 4.91 14.12 -1.39
CA LYS A 358 3.86 15.10 -1.07
C LYS A 358 4.41 16.38 -0.46
N PHE A 359 5.64 16.35 0.07
CA PHE A 359 6.35 17.50 0.62
C PHE A 359 7.45 18.01 -0.30
N THR A 360 8.15 17.11 -1.01
CA THR A 360 9.29 17.50 -1.86
C THR A 360 8.86 18.09 -3.20
N LEU A 361 7.64 17.83 -3.67
CA LEU A 361 7.16 18.27 -4.99
C LEU A 361 8.09 17.88 -6.15
N GLY A 362 8.73 16.71 -6.04
CA GLY A 362 9.66 16.18 -7.05
C GLY A 362 11.08 16.74 -6.98
N GLN A 363 11.43 17.46 -5.90
CA GLN A 363 12.80 17.89 -5.64
C GLN A 363 13.71 16.73 -5.22
N LYS A 364 15.01 16.88 -5.49
CA LYS A 364 16.03 15.87 -5.16
C LYS A 364 15.98 15.47 -3.68
N MET A 365 15.93 14.16 -3.46
CA MET A 365 15.86 13.53 -2.16
C MET A 365 16.84 12.37 -2.06
N THR A 366 17.66 12.38 -1.01
CA THR A 366 18.54 11.25 -0.69
C THR A 366 17.88 10.36 0.37
N VAL A 367 17.72 9.08 0.06
CA VAL A 367 17.02 8.09 0.88
C VAL A 367 18.03 7.17 1.55
N PHE A 368 18.12 7.28 2.87
CA PHE A 368 18.99 6.48 3.74
C PHE A 368 18.28 5.20 4.16
N VAL A 369 18.94 4.07 3.90
CA VAL A 369 18.43 2.72 4.17
C VAL A 369 19.49 1.85 4.81
N SER A 370 19.07 0.85 5.58
CA SER A 370 19.97 -0.14 6.22
C SER A 370 20.21 -1.39 5.38
N HIS A 371 19.55 -1.50 4.22
CA HIS A 371 19.59 -2.67 3.33
C HIS A 371 19.95 -2.24 1.90
N ILE A 372 20.61 -3.11 1.14
CA ILE A 372 20.85 -2.96 -0.31
C ILE A 372 19.55 -3.15 -1.13
N VAL A 373 18.55 -2.31 -0.86
CA VAL A 373 17.17 -2.48 -1.34
C VAL A 373 17.05 -2.49 -2.87
N SER A 374 17.89 -1.77 -3.60
CA SER A 374 17.89 -1.78 -5.07
C SER A 374 18.33 -3.14 -5.62
N ALA A 375 19.43 -3.69 -5.11
CA ALA A 375 19.91 -5.02 -5.51
C ALA A 375 18.92 -6.14 -5.11
N VAL A 376 18.31 -6.04 -3.92
CA VAL A 376 17.27 -6.99 -3.49
C VAL A 376 16.07 -6.96 -4.44
N LEU A 377 15.63 -5.76 -4.84
CA LEU A 377 14.54 -5.62 -5.78
C LEU A 377 14.93 -6.23 -7.13
N GLU A 378 16.10 -5.92 -7.69
CA GLU A 378 16.52 -6.45 -9.00
C GLU A 378 16.67 -7.97 -9.02
N VAL A 379 17.35 -8.55 -8.02
CA VAL A 379 17.69 -9.98 -8.01
C VAL A 379 16.52 -10.85 -7.57
N LYS A 380 15.76 -10.44 -6.55
CA LYS A 380 14.69 -11.26 -5.95
C LYS A 380 13.30 -10.73 -6.26
N GLY A 381 13.15 -9.52 -6.79
CA GLY A 381 11.84 -8.91 -6.96
C GLY A 381 10.90 -9.70 -7.86
N GLY A 382 11.42 -10.33 -8.93
CA GLY A 382 10.64 -11.18 -9.83
C GLY A 382 10.08 -12.45 -9.19
N HIS A 383 10.67 -12.92 -8.08
CA HIS A 383 10.21 -14.12 -7.37
C HIS A 383 9.06 -13.81 -6.40
N TRP A 384 9.05 -12.60 -5.81
CA TRP A 384 8.15 -12.26 -4.70
C TRP A 384 7.07 -11.24 -5.06
N LEU A 385 7.31 -10.41 -6.08
CA LEU A 385 6.39 -9.37 -6.52
C LEU A 385 5.68 -9.80 -7.82
N SER A 386 4.41 -9.43 -7.94
CA SER A 386 3.74 -9.49 -9.24
C SER A 386 4.44 -8.54 -10.23
N PRO A 387 4.41 -8.82 -11.56
CA PRO A 387 5.05 -7.95 -12.55
C PRO A 387 4.63 -6.47 -12.43
N GLN A 388 3.34 -6.22 -12.17
CA GLN A 388 2.82 -4.87 -11.94
C GLN A 388 3.42 -4.21 -10.69
N ARG A 389 3.56 -4.94 -9.59
CA ARG A 389 4.11 -4.40 -8.34
C ARG A 389 5.62 -4.20 -8.44
N PHE A 390 6.32 -5.11 -9.12
CA PHE A 390 7.74 -5.00 -9.42
C PHE A 390 8.04 -3.74 -10.22
N LEU A 391 7.37 -3.55 -11.36
CA LEU A 391 7.53 -2.35 -12.20
C LEU A 391 7.23 -1.07 -11.42
N LYS A 392 6.15 -1.07 -10.62
CA LYS A 392 5.82 0.07 -9.76
C LYS A 392 6.94 0.39 -8.77
N TYR A 393 7.57 -0.61 -8.17
CA TYR A 393 8.63 -0.40 -7.17
C TYR A 393 9.92 0.08 -7.84
N GLN A 394 10.27 -0.51 -8.98
CA GLN A 394 11.42 -0.11 -9.79
C GLN A 394 11.27 1.33 -10.28
N ALA A 395 10.10 1.69 -10.81
CA ALA A 395 9.79 3.03 -11.26
C ALA A 395 9.80 4.09 -10.14
N ILE A 396 9.68 3.70 -8.86
CA ILE A 396 9.74 4.64 -7.73
C ILE A 396 11.16 4.76 -7.17
N MET A 397 11.93 3.68 -7.19
CA MET A 397 13.22 3.59 -6.52
C MET A 397 14.43 3.81 -7.43
N VAL A 398 14.34 3.43 -8.70
CA VAL A 398 15.50 3.34 -9.60
C VAL A 398 15.37 4.27 -10.81
N GLU A 399 14.18 4.37 -11.39
CA GLU A 399 14.00 5.11 -12.66
C GLU A 399 13.79 6.61 -12.49
N GLN A 400 13.70 7.15 -11.26
CA GLN A 400 13.42 8.57 -11.06
C GLN A 400 14.69 9.34 -10.69
N ASP A 401 14.97 10.40 -11.46
CA ASP A 401 16.14 11.25 -11.28
C ASP A 401 16.08 12.10 -9.99
N ASP A 402 14.94 12.12 -9.30
CA ASP A 402 14.72 12.87 -8.06
C ASP A 402 15.13 12.10 -6.80
N VAL A 403 15.47 10.81 -6.90
CA VAL A 403 15.74 9.96 -5.74
C VAL A 403 17.10 9.28 -5.85
N GLU A 404 17.92 9.49 -4.81
CA GLU A 404 19.20 8.82 -4.64
C GLU A 404 19.12 7.89 -3.42
N ILE A 405 19.41 6.60 -3.58
CA ILE A 405 19.37 5.64 -2.46
C ILE A 405 20.79 5.43 -1.93
N VAL A 406 20.99 5.67 -0.63
CA VAL A 406 22.27 5.50 0.06
C VAL A 406 22.12 4.46 1.17
N VAL A 407 22.95 3.43 1.11
CA VAL A 407 22.99 2.36 2.13
C VAL A 407 23.93 2.75 3.25
N THR A 408 23.45 2.71 4.49
CA THR A 408 24.20 3.18 5.67
C THR A 408 23.99 2.28 6.88
N ASN A 409 24.94 2.34 7.82
CA ASN A 409 24.82 1.70 9.14
C ASN A 409 24.01 2.51 10.16
N ILE A 410 23.27 3.53 9.73
CA ILE A 410 22.46 4.34 10.64
C ILE A 410 21.28 3.49 11.10
N ILE A 411 21.39 2.93 12.31
CA ILE A 411 20.34 2.11 12.89
C ILE A 411 19.33 2.98 13.65
N ASN A 412 19.77 4.12 14.19
CA ASN A 412 18.94 4.96 15.05
C ASN A 412 18.57 6.32 14.40
N PRO A 413 17.32 6.79 14.59
CA PRO A 413 16.85 8.10 14.14
C PRO A 413 17.66 9.32 14.62
N ALA A 414 18.24 9.27 15.83
CA ALA A 414 18.91 10.41 16.42
C ALA A 414 20.24 10.70 15.69
N SER A 415 20.98 9.67 15.31
CA SER A 415 22.18 9.76 14.48
C SER A 415 21.86 10.31 13.09
N PHE A 416 20.71 9.95 12.50
CA PHE A 416 20.28 10.54 11.24
C PHE A 416 20.05 12.06 11.39
N LEU A 417 19.37 12.49 12.46
CA LEU A 417 19.07 13.89 12.73
C LEU A 417 20.31 14.70 13.15
N SER A 418 21.35 14.06 13.70
CA SER A 418 22.60 14.72 14.06
C SER A 418 23.50 15.06 12.86
N GLY A 419 23.08 14.72 11.63
CA GLY A 419 23.85 14.96 10.41
C GLY A 419 24.89 13.89 10.09
N ASN A 420 24.97 12.80 10.88
CA ASN A 420 25.87 11.70 10.54
C ASN A 420 25.45 11.05 9.22
N GLN A 421 26.41 10.79 8.36
CA GLN A 421 26.20 10.07 7.10
C GLN A 421 26.30 8.55 7.27
N GLY A 422 26.78 8.09 8.44
CA GLY A 422 27.07 6.68 8.68
C GLY A 422 28.24 6.19 7.81
N GLU A 423 28.64 4.94 8.01
CA GLU A 423 29.56 4.27 7.08
C GLU A 423 28.76 3.40 6.11
N PRO A 424 29.19 3.29 4.84
CA PRO A 424 28.63 2.31 3.92
C PRO A 424 28.85 0.90 4.50
N VAL A 425 27.77 0.16 4.73
CA VAL A 425 27.86 -1.22 5.22
C VAL A 425 27.22 -2.16 4.22
N HIS A 426 27.92 -3.26 3.95
CA HIS A 426 27.44 -4.35 3.14
C HIS A 426 26.71 -5.36 4.04
N HIS A 427 25.39 -5.20 4.18
CA HIS A 427 24.54 -6.27 4.70
C HIS A 427 24.21 -7.22 3.54
N ASP A 428 24.58 -8.50 3.63
CA ASP A 428 24.23 -9.49 2.60
C ASP A 428 22.75 -9.88 2.70
N CYS A 429 21.91 -9.02 2.12
CA CYS A 429 20.49 -9.25 2.03
C CYS A 429 20.15 -10.50 1.21
N LEU A 430 20.99 -10.91 0.26
CA LEU A 430 20.68 -11.98 -0.67
C LEU A 430 20.85 -13.34 0.02
N GLU A 431 21.99 -13.56 0.68
CA GLU A 431 22.22 -14.76 1.50
C GLU A 431 21.20 -14.86 2.63
N THR A 432 20.87 -13.74 3.29
CA THR A 432 19.87 -13.73 4.38
C THR A 432 18.47 -14.14 3.89
N ILE A 433 18.06 -13.69 2.69
CA ILE A 433 16.77 -14.08 2.11
C ILE A 433 16.77 -15.58 1.75
N GLU A 434 17.85 -16.09 1.18
CA GLU A 434 18.00 -17.50 0.79
C GLU A 434 18.01 -18.42 2.01
N ALA A 435 18.82 -18.09 3.02
CA ALA A 435 18.95 -18.88 4.25
C ALA A 435 17.67 -18.91 5.10
N SER A 436 16.87 -17.85 5.06
CA SER A 436 15.68 -17.72 5.90
C SER A 436 14.40 -18.35 5.30
N TYR A 437 14.33 -18.54 3.98
CA TYR A 437 13.05 -18.80 3.31
C TYR A 437 13.03 -19.88 2.23
N SER A 438 14.15 -20.52 1.91
CA SER A 438 14.05 -21.79 1.21
C SER A 438 13.33 -22.79 2.13
N SER A 439 12.36 -23.55 1.61
CA SER A 439 11.76 -24.66 2.37
C SER A 439 12.84 -25.62 2.87
N ARG A 440 14.00 -25.63 2.21
CA ARG A 440 15.20 -26.37 2.55
C ARG A 440 16.45 -25.64 2.02
N LEU A 441 17.48 -25.42 2.84
CA LEU A 441 18.66 -24.60 2.50
C LEU A 441 19.38 -24.96 1.19
N ASP A 442 19.36 -26.23 0.76
CA ASP A 442 20.00 -26.75 -0.45
C ASP A 442 19.03 -27.03 -1.62
N LEU A 443 17.76 -26.65 -1.50
CA LEU A 443 16.78 -26.78 -2.59
C LEU A 443 17.14 -25.85 -3.76
N LYS A 444 17.29 -26.43 -4.95
CA LYS A 444 17.56 -25.69 -6.20
C LYS A 444 16.35 -25.61 -7.12
N ASP A 445 16.30 -24.55 -7.93
CA ASP A 445 15.39 -24.39 -9.07
C ASP A 445 16.06 -24.74 -10.42
N THR A 446 17.27 -25.28 -10.35
CA THR A 446 18.09 -25.75 -11.47
C THR A 446 18.45 -27.22 -11.25
N PRO A 447 18.54 -28.03 -12.32
CA PRO A 447 18.79 -29.46 -12.21
C PRO A 447 20.14 -29.75 -11.51
N LEU A 448 20.14 -30.77 -10.66
CA LEU A 448 21.34 -31.33 -10.05
C LEU A 448 22.02 -32.30 -11.01
N ASP A 449 23.35 -32.25 -11.04
CA ASP A 449 24.18 -33.25 -11.71
C ASP A 449 24.12 -34.58 -10.92
N ASP A 450 24.14 -35.71 -11.64
CA ASP A 450 24.10 -37.08 -11.08
C ASP A 450 22.87 -37.40 -10.20
N ALA A 451 21.71 -36.80 -10.49
CA ALA A 451 20.45 -37.03 -9.79
C ALA A 451 19.40 -37.78 -10.64
N GLU A 452 18.57 -38.61 -10.00
CA GLU A 452 17.44 -39.27 -10.67
C GLU A 452 16.41 -38.21 -11.11
N THR A 453 15.89 -38.27 -12.34
CA THR A 453 14.88 -37.31 -12.82
C THR A 453 13.49 -37.93 -12.87
N CYS A 454 12.52 -37.26 -12.25
CA CYS A 454 11.11 -37.63 -12.30
C CYS A 454 10.21 -36.43 -12.65
N PHE A 455 9.02 -36.77 -13.14
CA PHE A 455 7.98 -35.85 -13.59
C PHE A 455 6.72 -36.13 -12.79
N THR A 456 5.97 -35.09 -12.47
CA THR A 456 4.75 -35.19 -11.66
C THR A 456 3.62 -34.44 -12.33
N ASP A 457 2.43 -35.06 -12.32
CA ASP A 457 1.19 -34.38 -12.72
C ASP A 457 0.02 -34.81 -11.82
N GLY A 458 -0.93 -33.89 -11.65
CA GLY A 458 -2.18 -34.10 -10.94
C GLY A 458 -3.40 -33.74 -11.78
N SER A 459 -4.23 -34.73 -12.10
CA SER A 459 -5.42 -34.53 -12.92
C SER A 459 -6.71 -34.52 -12.10
N SER A 460 -7.67 -33.65 -12.45
CA SER A 460 -9.02 -33.64 -11.88
C SER A 460 -10.04 -33.13 -12.88
N TYR A 461 -11.04 -33.95 -13.21
CA TYR A 461 -12.08 -33.63 -14.18
C TYR A 461 -13.42 -34.31 -13.83
N VAL A 462 -14.52 -33.83 -14.42
CA VAL A 462 -15.86 -34.35 -14.13
C VAL A 462 -16.31 -35.28 -15.26
N ILE A 463 -16.66 -36.52 -14.94
CA ILE A 463 -17.27 -37.49 -15.86
C ILE A 463 -18.63 -37.88 -15.29
N SER A 464 -19.69 -37.73 -16.08
CA SER A 464 -21.06 -38.12 -15.70
C SER A 464 -21.52 -37.54 -14.35
N GLY A 465 -21.17 -36.28 -14.08
CA GLY A 465 -21.54 -35.56 -12.84
C GLY A 465 -20.72 -35.91 -11.60
N LYS A 466 -19.81 -36.90 -11.66
CA LYS A 466 -18.88 -37.23 -10.57
C LYS A 466 -17.49 -36.71 -10.89
N ARG A 467 -16.89 -35.99 -9.95
CA ARG A 467 -15.49 -35.55 -10.08
C ARG A 467 -14.56 -36.74 -9.83
N ARG A 468 -13.59 -36.89 -10.71
CA ARG A 468 -12.58 -37.93 -10.74
C ARG A 468 -11.21 -37.26 -10.74
N ALA A 469 -10.32 -37.74 -9.89
CA ALA A 469 -9.00 -37.16 -9.72
C ALA A 469 -7.95 -38.26 -9.58
N GLY A 470 -6.72 -37.97 -9.99
CA GLY A 470 -5.60 -38.90 -9.95
C GLY A 470 -4.28 -38.16 -9.96
N TYR A 471 -3.21 -38.84 -9.57
CA TYR A 471 -1.85 -38.32 -9.66
C TYR A 471 -0.94 -39.35 -10.32
N ALA A 472 0.17 -38.87 -10.87
CA ALA A 472 1.24 -39.72 -11.37
C ALA A 472 2.61 -39.12 -11.05
N VAL A 473 3.57 -40.02 -10.81
CA VAL A 473 5.00 -39.78 -10.69
C VAL A 473 5.69 -40.71 -11.68
N THR A 474 6.39 -40.15 -12.66
CA THR A 474 6.98 -40.90 -13.76
C THR A 474 8.44 -40.52 -13.95
N THR A 475 9.20 -41.36 -14.65
CA THR A 475 10.43 -40.97 -15.35
C THR A 475 10.08 -40.66 -16.80
N CYS A 476 11.06 -40.34 -17.66
CA CYS A 476 10.82 -40.20 -19.10
C CYS A 476 10.28 -41.47 -19.78
N ARG A 477 10.46 -42.66 -19.18
CA ARG A 477 10.11 -43.95 -19.83
C ARG A 477 9.25 -44.90 -18.99
N LYS A 478 9.12 -44.66 -17.70
CA LYS A 478 8.47 -45.59 -16.76
C LYS A 478 7.64 -44.85 -15.73
N VAL A 479 6.46 -45.40 -15.44
CA VAL A 479 5.62 -45.01 -14.31
C VAL A 479 6.26 -45.50 -13.01
N ILE A 480 6.60 -44.58 -12.11
CA ILE A 480 7.12 -44.90 -10.78
C ILE A 480 5.95 -45.22 -9.85
N GLU A 481 4.96 -44.32 -9.83
CA GLU A 481 3.75 -44.46 -9.02
C GLU A 481 2.60 -43.69 -9.67
N SER A 482 1.39 -44.23 -9.62
CA SER A 482 0.18 -43.53 -10.04
C SER A 482 -1.01 -44.07 -9.26
N GLY A 483 -1.99 -43.23 -8.94
CA GLY A 483 -3.16 -43.70 -8.20
C GLY A 483 -4.37 -42.76 -8.25
N PRO A 484 -5.58 -43.31 -8.03
CA PRO A 484 -6.79 -42.52 -7.94
C PRO A 484 -6.79 -41.67 -6.64
N LEU A 485 -7.38 -40.50 -6.71
CA LEU A 485 -7.56 -39.56 -5.60
C LEU A 485 -9.05 -39.42 -5.24
N PRO A 486 -9.37 -39.04 -3.99
CA PRO A 486 -10.74 -38.83 -3.54
C PRO A 486 -11.54 -37.94 -4.49
N THR A 487 -12.82 -38.24 -4.67
CA THR A 487 -13.69 -37.61 -5.67
C THR A 487 -13.92 -36.11 -5.42
N ASP A 488 -13.60 -35.58 -4.23
CA ASP A 488 -13.66 -34.16 -3.89
C ASP A 488 -12.35 -33.39 -4.24
N THR A 489 -11.32 -34.08 -4.72
CA THR A 489 -9.99 -33.50 -4.97
C THR A 489 -10.01 -32.53 -6.17
N SER A 490 -9.59 -31.28 -5.96
CA SER A 490 -9.43 -30.27 -7.02
C SER A 490 -8.15 -30.52 -7.84
N ALA A 491 -8.05 -29.95 -9.05
CA ALA A 491 -6.83 -30.05 -9.86
C ALA A 491 -5.59 -29.54 -9.10
N GLN A 492 -5.67 -28.35 -8.49
CA GLN A 492 -4.58 -27.81 -7.68
C GLN A 492 -4.18 -28.70 -6.49
N LYS A 493 -5.15 -29.40 -5.88
CA LYS A 493 -4.87 -30.34 -4.78
C LYS A 493 -4.21 -31.61 -5.31
N ALA A 494 -4.65 -32.14 -6.46
CA ALA A 494 -4.03 -33.29 -7.10
C ALA A 494 -2.56 -33.04 -7.43
N GLU A 495 -2.25 -31.84 -7.93
CA GLU A 495 -0.90 -31.39 -8.28
C GLU A 495 0.03 -31.34 -7.05
N ILE A 496 -0.45 -30.76 -5.95
CA ILE A 496 0.27 -30.76 -4.67
C ILE A 496 0.54 -32.19 -4.20
N ILE A 497 -0.46 -33.07 -4.31
CA ILE A 497 -0.32 -34.47 -3.91
C ILE A 497 0.71 -35.19 -4.78
N ALA A 498 0.71 -34.97 -6.10
CA ALA A 498 1.67 -35.57 -7.03
C ALA A 498 3.13 -35.22 -6.65
N VAL A 499 3.40 -33.93 -6.44
CA VAL A 499 4.74 -33.46 -6.00
C VAL A 499 5.10 -34.01 -4.62
N THR A 500 4.15 -34.05 -3.69
CA THR A 500 4.36 -34.61 -2.34
C THR A 500 4.75 -36.09 -2.42
N ARG A 501 4.07 -36.88 -3.25
CA ARG A 501 4.37 -38.30 -3.45
C ARG A 501 5.74 -38.52 -4.08
N ALA A 502 6.11 -37.72 -5.08
CA ALA A 502 7.44 -37.80 -5.68
C ALA A 502 8.56 -37.57 -4.65
N LEU A 503 8.37 -36.59 -3.75
CA LEU A 503 9.30 -36.31 -2.66
C LEU A 503 9.36 -37.44 -1.62
N GLU A 504 8.21 -38.04 -1.27
CA GLU A 504 8.13 -39.18 -0.36
C GLU A 504 8.85 -40.42 -0.94
N ILE A 505 8.71 -40.68 -2.25
CA ILE A 505 9.40 -41.77 -2.95
C ILE A 505 10.91 -41.53 -3.01
N ALA A 506 11.33 -40.27 -3.15
CA ALA A 506 12.73 -39.87 -3.25
C ALA A 506 13.45 -39.76 -1.89
N LYS A 507 12.87 -40.29 -0.81
CA LYS A 507 13.46 -40.25 0.54
C LYS A 507 14.88 -40.82 0.55
N GLY A 508 15.84 -40.01 0.99
CA GLY A 508 17.26 -40.37 1.06
C GLY A 508 17.99 -40.46 -0.28
N LYS A 509 17.43 -39.91 -1.37
CA LYS A 509 18.05 -39.89 -2.70
C LYS A 509 18.37 -38.46 -3.19
N LYS A 510 19.21 -38.35 -4.22
CA LYS A 510 19.38 -37.12 -5.02
C LYS A 510 18.40 -37.13 -6.18
N VAL A 511 17.51 -36.13 -6.26
CA VAL A 511 16.40 -36.13 -7.24
C VAL A 511 16.18 -34.77 -7.91
N ASN A 512 15.83 -34.81 -9.19
CA ASN A 512 15.33 -33.72 -10.01
C ASN A 512 13.83 -33.95 -10.29
N ILE A 513 12.96 -33.05 -9.81
CA ILE A 513 11.50 -33.18 -9.98
C ILE A 513 10.99 -32.07 -10.91
N TYR A 514 10.38 -32.47 -12.02
CA TYR A 514 9.69 -31.55 -12.92
C TYR A 514 8.17 -31.58 -12.66
N THR A 515 7.59 -30.41 -12.47
CA THR A 515 6.14 -30.20 -12.39
C THR A 515 5.72 -29.13 -13.39
N ASP A 516 4.58 -29.31 -14.03
CA ASP A 516 3.94 -28.27 -14.85
C ASP A 516 3.00 -27.37 -14.04
N SER A 517 2.78 -27.71 -12.77
CA SER A 517 2.04 -26.90 -11.83
C SER A 517 2.86 -25.73 -11.31
N ARG A 518 2.66 -24.55 -11.90
CA ARG A 518 3.21 -23.29 -11.37
C ARG A 518 2.78 -23.03 -9.92
N TYR A 519 1.61 -23.55 -9.53
CA TYR A 519 1.13 -23.45 -8.16
C TYR A 519 2.01 -24.29 -7.22
N ALA A 520 2.18 -25.59 -7.47
CA ALA A 520 3.00 -26.46 -6.62
C ALA A 520 4.46 -25.98 -6.54
N PHE A 521 5.04 -25.57 -7.68
CA PHE A 521 6.37 -24.95 -7.71
C PHE A 521 6.46 -23.71 -6.80
N GLY A 522 5.48 -22.80 -6.91
CA GLY A 522 5.42 -21.60 -6.08
C GLY A 522 5.25 -21.90 -4.59
N VAL A 523 4.52 -22.97 -4.23
CA VAL A 523 4.39 -23.42 -2.83
C VAL A 523 5.74 -23.75 -2.23
N VAL A 524 6.58 -24.52 -2.95
CA VAL A 524 7.83 -25.03 -2.41
C VAL A 524 8.95 -23.97 -2.39
N HIS A 525 9.02 -23.11 -3.42
CA HIS A 525 10.09 -22.12 -3.58
C HIS A 525 9.80 -20.73 -2.99
N ALA A 526 8.54 -20.29 -2.98
CA ALA A 526 8.21 -18.90 -2.64
C ALA A 526 7.19 -18.74 -1.52
N HIS A 527 6.32 -19.73 -1.26
CA HIS A 527 5.13 -19.51 -0.42
C HIS A 527 5.05 -20.35 0.86
N GLY A 528 5.83 -21.42 0.99
CA GLY A 528 5.78 -22.32 2.14
C GLY A 528 6.06 -21.62 3.48
N ALA A 529 7.15 -20.86 3.54
CA ALA A 529 7.52 -20.11 4.73
C ALA A 529 6.63 -18.86 4.97
N ILE A 530 6.16 -18.19 3.91
CA ILE A 530 5.19 -17.08 4.01
C ILE A 530 3.92 -17.53 4.73
N TRP A 531 3.37 -18.68 4.33
CA TRP A 531 2.10 -19.15 4.86
C TRP A 531 2.25 -19.66 6.29
N LYS A 532 3.41 -20.24 6.64
CA LYS A 532 3.74 -20.57 8.03
C LYS A 532 3.80 -19.31 8.90
N GLU A 533 4.44 -18.23 8.45
CA GLU A 533 4.50 -16.95 9.19
C GLU A 533 3.15 -16.20 9.23
N ARG A 534 2.29 -16.35 8.21
CA ARG A 534 0.95 -15.76 8.17
C ARG A 534 -0.12 -16.56 8.92
N GLY A 535 0.25 -17.67 9.57
CA GLY A 535 -0.71 -18.57 10.23
C GLY A 535 -1.70 -19.22 9.26
N LEU A 536 -1.23 -19.55 8.04
CA LEU A 536 -2.01 -20.17 6.96
C LEU A 536 -3.17 -19.30 6.44
N LEU A 537 -3.04 -17.98 6.55
CA LEU A 537 -4.03 -17.02 6.05
C LEU A 537 -3.61 -16.43 4.69
N ASN A 538 -4.59 -16.27 3.80
CA ASN A 538 -4.43 -15.58 2.53
C ASN A 538 -4.36 -14.05 2.71
N SER A 539 -4.12 -13.30 1.63
CA SER A 539 -4.03 -11.82 1.66
C SER A 539 -5.32 -11.11 2.12
N GLN A 540 -6.45 -11.82 2.17
CA GLN A 540 -7.76 -11.35 2.66
C GLN A 540 -8.06 -11.80 4.10
N GLY A 541 -7.13 -12.48 4.78
CA GLY A 541 -7.32 -12.95 6.16
C GLY A 541 -8.20 -14.21 6.29
N LYS A 542 -8.41 -14.96 5.20
CA LYS A 542 -9.13 -16.24 5.20
C LYS A 542 -8.15 -17.40 5.09
N ASN A 543 -8.48 -18.55 5.68
CA ASN A 543 -7.67 -19.76 5.56
C ASN A 543 -7.34 -20.09 4.09
N ILE A 544 -6.09 -20.45 3.84
CA ILE A 544 -5.62 -20.91 2.55
C ILE A 544 -6.34 -22.22 2.20
N LYS A 545 -6.80 -22.33 0.95
CA LYS A 545 -7.40 -23.58 0.45
C LYS A 545 -6.32 -24.67 0.42
N HIS A 546 -6.66 -25.89 0.87
CA HIS A 546 -5.76 -27.05 0.91
C HIS A 546 -4.56 -26.92 1.87
N SER A 547 -4.77 -26.26 3.03
CA SER A 547 -3.72 -25.98 4.01
C SER A 547 -3.01 -27.24 4.53
N GLN A 548 -3.74 -28.35 4.69
CA GLN A 548 -3.17 -29.61 5.20
C GLN A 548 -2.21 -30.25 4.20
N GLU A 549 -2.60 -30.26 2.92
CA GLU A 549 -1.78 -30.81 1.84
C GLU A 549 -0.53 -29.96 1.59
N ILE A 550 -0.64 -28.64 1.74
CA ILE A 550 0.50 -27.72 1.70
C ILE A 550 1.49 -28.02 2.84
N LEU A 551 1.03 -28.20 4.08
CA LEU A 551 1.91 -28.52 5.21
C LEU A 551 2.65 -29.84 4.97
N ARG A 552 1.93 -30.86 4.49
CA ARG A 552 2.53 -32.16 4.15
C ARG A 552 3.56 -32.05 3.04
N LEU A 553 3.30 -31.25 2.00
CA LEU A 553 4.27 -30.98 0.93
C LEU A 553 5.57 -30.38 1.51
N LEU A 554 5.47 -29.39 2.40
CA LEU A 554 6.63 -28.74 3.01
C LEU A 554 7.44 -29.68 3.92
N GLU A 555 6.78 -30.61 4.60
CA GLU A 555 7.45 -31.69 5.35
C GLU A 555 8.14 -32.68 4.39
N ALA A 556 7.47 -33.07 3.30
CA ALA A 556 8.00 -34.02 2.33
C ALA A 556 9.26 -33.51 1.61
N VAL A 557 9.39 -32.19 1.39
CA VAL A 557 10.59 -31.57 0.81
C VAL A 557 11.87 -31.88 1.60
N GLN A 558 11.75 -32.19 2.90
CA GLN A 558 12.89 -32.55 3.75
C GLN A 558 13.38 -33.99 3.57
N LEU A 559 12.60 -34.87 2.91
CA LEU A 559 12.88 -36.31 2.86
C LEU A 559 14.06 -36.70 1.94
N PRO A 560 14.28 -36.08 0.76
CA PRO A 560 15.41 -36.43 -0.10
C PRO A 560 16.78 -36.08 0.51
N GLU A 561 17.88 -36.65 0.00
CA GLU A 561 19.24 -36.24 0.39
C GLU A 561 19.67 -34.93 -0.29
N GLN A 562 19.30 -34.72 -1.55
CA GLN A 562 19.39 -33.44 -2.27
C GLN A 562 18.23 -33.38 -3.26
N VAL A 563 17.66 -32.19 -3.47
CA VAL A 563 16.49 -32.05 -4.34
C VAL A 563 16.53 -30.75 -5.14
N ALA A 564 16.22 -30.85 -6.43
CA ALA A 564 15.85 -29.72 -7.26
C ALA A 564 14.43 -29.90 -7.78
N ILE A 565 13.61 -28.84 -7.71
CA ILE A 565 12.24 -28.85 -8.23
C ILE A 565 12.13 -27.75 -9.27
N MET A 566 11.79 -28.13 -10.50
CA MET A 566 11.73 -27.25 -11.66
C MET A 566 10.31 -27.16 -12.20
N HIS A 567 9.95 -25.98 -12.70
CA HIS A 567 8.69 -25.78 -13.41
C HIS A 567 8.89 -25.86 -14.92
N ILE A 568 8.18 -26.79 -15.57
CA ILE A 568 8.10 -26.89 -17.03
C ILE A 568 6.77 -26.32 -17.50
N LYS A 569 6.71 -25.63 -18.65
CA LYS A 569 5.40 -25.19 -19.18
C LYS A 569 4.71 -26.38 -19.83
N ALA A 570 3.44 -26.59 -19.51
CA ALA A 570 2.59 -27.51 -20.26
C ALA A 570 2.66 -27.20 -21.77
N HIS A 571 2.95 -28.22 -22.57
CA HIS A 571 2.97 -28.20 -24.05
C HIS A 571 3.99 -27.24 -24.71
N GLN A 572 5.21 -27.12 -24.15
CA GLN A 572 6.34 -26.47 -24.84
C GLN A 572 7.23 -27.51 -25.54
N LYS A 573 7.65 -27.22 -26.78
CA LYS A 573 8.73 -27.94 -27.49
C LYS A 573 10.08 -27.68 -26.80
N VAL A 574 10.37 -28.40 -25.73
CA VAL A 574 11.71 -28.45 -25.08
C VAL A 574 12.40 -29.75 -25.54
N SER A 575 13.63 -30.03 -25.09
CA SER A 575 14.32 -31.32 -25.32
C SER A 575 13.36 -32.51 -25.28
N SER A 576 13.49 -33.43 -26.24
CA SER A 576 12.54 -34.55 -26.44
C SER A 576 12.29 -35.35 -25.17
N GLU A 577 13.30 -35.55 -24.32
CA GLU A 577 13.18 -36.35 -23.09
C GLU A 577 12.34 -35.67 -21.98
N LEU A 578 12.34 -34.33 -21.90
CA LEU A 578 11.54 -33.60 -20.92
C LEU A 578 10.06 -33.54 -21.34
N GLU A 579 9.82 -33.41 -22.65
CA GLU A 579 8.47 -33.43 -23.23
C GLU A 579 7.85 -34.82 -23.07
N GLU A 580 8.59 -35.88 -23.42
CA GLU A 580 8.15 -37.28 -23.25
C GLU A 580 7.81 -37.61 -21.79
N GLY A 581 8.63 -37.16 -20.83
CA GLY A 581 8.38 -37.39 -19.41
C GLY A 581 7.15 -36.66 -18.86
N ASN A 582 6.95 -35.40 -19.25
CA ASN A 582 5.78 -34.63 -18.85
C ASN A 582 4.49 -35.18 -19.49
N GLU A 583 4.53 -35.57 -20.76
CA GLU A 583 3.39 -36.21 -21.44
C GLU A 583 3.02 -37.55 -20.82
N LEU A 584 4.01 -38.34 -20.38
CA LEU A 584 3.76 -39.59 -19.69
C LEU A 584 3.10 -39.33 -18.32
N ALA A 585 3.57 -38.33 -17.56
CA ALA A 585 2.94 -37.96 -16.30
C ALA A 585 1.47 -37.53 -16.48
N ASP A 586 1.19 -36.65 -17.45
CA ASP A 586 -0.17 -36.17 -17.75
C ASP A 586 -1.12 -37.29 -18.19
N ARG A 587 -0.65 -38.19 -19.06
CA ARG A 587 -1.44 -39.35 -19.51
C ARG A 587 -1.78 -40.27 -18.35
N GLU A 588 -0.79 -40.61 -17.52
CA GLU A 588 -0.98 -41.55 -16.41
C GLU A 588 -1.83 -40.95 -15.29
N ALA A 589 -1.70 -39.65 -14.99
CA ALA A 589 -2.56 -39.00 -14.02
C ALA A 589 -4.03 -38.99 -14.49
N LYS A 590 -4.26 -38.78 -15.79
CA LYS A 590 -5.61 -38.86 -16.40
C LYS A 590 -6.18 -40.27 -16.38
N GLU A 591 -5.38 -41.30 -16.66
CA GLU A 591 -5.81 -42.70 -16.58
C GLU A 591 -6.06 -43.13 -15.12
N ALA A 592 -5.17 -42.78 -14.20
CA ALA A 592 -5.33 -43.06 -12.77
C ALA A 592 -6.60 -42.42 -12.19
N ALA A 593 -6.99 -41.24 -12.68
CA ALA A 593 -8.25 -40.61 -12.29
C ALA A 593 -9.50 -41.45 -12.66
N LYS A 594 -9.41 -42.37 -13.62
CA LYS A 594 -10.53 -43.25 -13.99
C LYS A 594 -10.71 -44.41 -13.01
N GLY A 595 -9.72 -44.73 -12.18
CA GLY A 595 -9.80 -45.80 -11.17
C GLY A 595 -10.81 -45.48 -10.06
N GLU A 596 -11.48 -46.51 -9.53
CA GLU A 596 -12.28 -46.39 -8.31
C GLU A 596 -11.39 -46.65 -7.09
N ILE A 597 -11.51 -45.83 -6.05
CA ILE A 597 -10.87 -46.10 -4.76
C ILE A 597 -11.68 -47.20 -4.08
N THR A 598 -11.17 -48.44 -4.11
CA THR A 598 -11.64 -49.49 -3.23
C THR A 598 -11.10 -49.19 -1.83
N ILE A 599 -11.93 -48.61 -0.97
CA ILE A 599 -11.62 -48.57 0.46
C ILE A 599 -11.81 -50.01 0.95
N GLU A 600 -10.73 -50.79 1.00
CA GLU A 600 -10.70 -51.94 1.91
C GLU A 600 -10.86 -51.37 3.32
N GLY A 601 -12.06 -51.53 3.87
CA GLY A 601 -12.34 -51.21 5.25
C GLY A 601 -11.42 -52.07 6.12
N ALA A 602 -10.33 -51.48 6.60
CA ALA A 602 -9.63 -52.00 7.75
C ALA A 602 -10.61 -51.92 8.93
N LEU A 603 -11.29 -53.04 9.18
CA LEU A 603 -11.94 -53.35 10.45
C LEU A 603 -10.86 -53.22 11.53
N ILE A 604 -10.89 -52.11 12.27
CA ILE A 604 -10.17 -52.01 13.53
C ILE A 604 -10.83 -53.03 14.47
N PRO A 605 -10.08 -54.00 15.04
CA PRO A 605 -10.64 -54.93 16.01
C PRO A 605 -11.20 -54.16 17.20
N ASP A 606 -12.48 -54.37 17.50
CA ASP A 606 -13.12 -53.93 18.73
C ASP A 606 -12.31 -54.48 19.92
N GLY A 607 -11.50 -53.65 20.59
CA GLY A 607 -10.75 -54.15 21.74
C GLY A 607 -9.60 -53.34 22.34
N GLN A 608 -9.09 -52.25 21.75
CA GLN A 608 -7.99 -51.48 22.38
C GLN A 608 -8.23 -49.96 22.37
N VAL A 609 -9.14 -49.52 23.23
CA VAL A 609 -9.19 -48.12 23.68
C VAL A 609 -8.65 -48.10 25.11
N SER A 610 -7.66 -47.26 25.40
CA SER A 610 -7.05 -47.20 26.73
C SER A 610 -8.09 -46.81 27.79
N PRO A 611 -7.95 -47.28 29.05
CA PRO A 611 -8.94 -47.04 30.10
C PRO A 611 -9.22 -45.55 30.33
N GLU A 612 -8.19 -44.71 30.15
CA GLU A 612 -8.29 -43.26 30.36
C GLU A 612 -9.24 -42.58 29.35
N VAL A 613 -9.29 -43.08 28.11
CA VAL A 613 -10.16 -42.54 27.06
C VAL A 613 -11.61 -42.96 27.29
N ARG A 614 -11.85 -44.16 27.82
CA ARG A 614 -13.19 -44.63 28.22
C ARG A 614 -13.76 -43.82 29.39
N GLU A 615 -12.93 -43.50 30.37
CA GLU A 615 -13.35 -42.73 31.54
C GLU A 615 -13.74 -41.30 31.18
N GLU A 616 -13.00 -40.67 30.27
CA GLU A 616 -13.26 -39.30 29.84
C GLU A 616 -14.46 -39.20 28.85
N HIS A 617 -14.67 -40.24 28.03
CA HIS A 617 -15.86 -40.40 27.20
C HIS A 617 -17.15 -40.50 28.03
N GLN A 618 -17.11 -41.23 29.16
CA GLN A 618 -18.26 -41.36 30.05
C GLN A 618 -18.65 -40.04 30.75
N LYS A 619 -17.68 -39.15 31.00
CA LYS A 619 -17.95 -37.83 31.62
C LYS A 619 -18.61 -36.82 30.68
N THR A 620 -18.36 -36.92 29.37
CA THR A 620 -18.66 -35.83 28.41
C THR A 620 -19.56 -36.24 27.24
N HIS A 621 -19.75 -37.54 27.00
CA HIS A 621 -20.60 -38.10 25.93
C HIS A 621 -20.26 -37.60 24.51
N TRP A 622 -18.98 -37.36 24.22
CA TRP A 622 -18.52 -36.99 22.88
C TRP A 622 -18.21 -38.22 22.03
N GLY A 623 -18.52 -38.20 20.73
CA GLY A 623 -18.05 -39.25 19.81
C GLY A 623 -16.53 -39.44 19.88
N ILE A 624 -16.06 -40.68 19.70
CA ILE A 624 -14.66 -41.12 19.89
C ILE A 624 -13.65 -40.23 19.12
N GLU A 625 -14.03 -39.79 17.92
CA GLU A 625 -13.20 -38.95 17.05
C GLU A 625 -13.02 -37.51 17.58
N ALA A 626 -14.06 -36.94 18.20
CA ALA A 626 -13.99 -35.61 18.81
C ALA A 626 -13.15 -35.61 20.09
N LEU A 627 -13.23 -36.70 20.87
CA LEU A 627 -12.43 -36.89 22.08
C LEU A 627 -10.94 -37.09 21.76
N TYR A 628 -10.63 -37.84 20.69
CA TYR A 628 -9.26 -38.06 20.21
C TYR A 628 -8.58 -36.75 19.79
N ASN A 629 -9.26 -35.90 19.02
CA ASN A 629 -8.73 -34.61 18.57
C ASN A 629 -8.48 -33.63 19.74
N TYR A 630 -9.37 -33.60 20.73
CA TYR A 630 -9.21 -32.77 21.92
C TYR A 630 -8.02 -33.20 22.81
N LEU A 631 -7.81 -34.52 22.96
CA LEU A 631 -6.69 -35.06 23.73
C LEU A 631 -5.34 -34.79 23.04
N ILE A 632 -5.27 -34.90 21.71
CA ILE A 632 -4.05 -34.54 20.95
C ILE A 632 -3.70 -33.07 21.15
N GLU A 633 -4.64 -32.13 20.99
CA GLU A 633 -4.38 -30.70 21.18
C GLU A 633 -3.77 -30.37 22.56
N LYS A 634 -4.26 -31.01 23.63
CA LYS A 634 -3.76 -30.81 24.99
C LYS A 634 -2.36 -31.38 25.21
N ILE A 635 -2.04 -32.53 24.62
CA ILE A 635 -0.75 -33.19 24.78
C ILE A 635 0.34 -32.45 24.00
N THR A 636 0.04 -32.01 22.77
CA THR A 636 0.99 -31.24 21.94
C THR A 636 1.32 -29.89 22.57
N ALA A 637 0.35 -29.20 23.18
CA ALA A 637 0.57 -27.94 23.90
C ALA A 637 1.47 -28.08 25.14
N ARG A 638 1.43 -29.24 25.82
CA ARG A 638 2.27 -29.52 27.01
C ARG A 638 3.72 -29.83 26.66
N ASN A 639 3.96 -30.51 25.53
CA ASN A 639 5.31 -30.92 25.12
C ASN A 639 6.12 -29.76 24.52
N LEU A 640 5.48 -28.78 23.89
CA LEU A 640 6.15 -27.58 23.35
C LEU A 640 6.71 -26.65 24.44
N TYR A 641 6.10 -26.63 25.64
CA TYR A 641 6.51 -25.74 26.72
C TYR A 641 7.72 -26.25 27.51
N SER A 642 7.96 -27.57 27.53
CA SER A 642 9.08 -28.16 28.28
C SER A 642 10.40 -28.19 27.51
N THR A 643 10.36 -28.28 26.18
CA THR A 643 11.58 -28.41 25.35
C THR A 643 12.32 -27.08 25.12
N VAL A 644 11.62 -25.94 25.18
CA VAL A 644 12.18 -24.60 24.86
C VAL A 644 13.07 -24.02 25.96
N ILE A 645 13.03 -24.54 27.19
CA ILE A 645 13.72 -23.92 28.35
C ILE A 645 15.11 -24.54 28.63
N GLN A 646 15.49 -25.69 28.04
CA GLN A 646 16.63 -26.47 28.55
C GLN A 646 17.91 -26.53 27.68
N VAL A 647 17.98 -25.95 26.47
CA VAL A 647 19.14 -26.17 25.55
C VAL A 647 19.72 -24.87 24.93
N GLY A 648 19.41 -23.70 25.48
CA GLY A 648 19.56 -22.42 24.76
C GLY A 648 20.92 -21.72 24.73
N GLU A 649 21.79 -21.80 25.74
CA GLU A 649 22.80 -20.72 25.90
C GLU A 649 24.28 -21.12 25.72
N GLU A 650 24.68 -22.38 25.88
CA GLU A 650 26.13 -22.72 25.81
C GLU A 650 26.61 -23.21 24.43
N ARG A 651 25.72 -23.79 23.60
CA ARG A 651 26.11 -24.35 22.27
C ARG A 651 26.22 -23.31 21.15
N LEU A 652 25.48 -22.20 21.25
CA LEU A 652 25.44 -21.15 20.22
C LEU A 652 26.77 -20.38 20.13
N THR A 653 27.42 -20.13 21.26
CA THR A 653 28.69 -19.39 21.32
C THR A 653 29.83 -20.18 20.67
N ALA A 654 29.89 -21.50 20.88
CA ALA A 654 30.90 -22.36 20.27
C ALA A 654 30.72 -22.48 18.74
N TYR A 655 29.47 -22.52 18.27
CA TYR A 655 29.15 -22.62 16.85
C TYR A 655 29.49 -21.32 16.08
N MET A 656 29.21 -20.16 16.67
CA MET A 656 29.55 -18.86 16.08
C MET A 656 31.05 -18.64 15.90
N ILE A 657 31.88 -19.13 16.84
CA ILE A 657 33.34 -19.01 16.75
C ILE A 657 33.89 -19.88 15.61
N ALA A 658 33.31 -21.07 15.39
CA ALA A 658 33.72 -21.96 14.30
C ALA A 658 33.39 -21.39 12.91
N LEU A 659 32.20 -20.81 12.75
CA LEU A 659 31.74 -20.18 11.50
C LEU A 659 32.59 -18.96 11.11
N SER A 660 32.91 -18.10 12.09
CA SER A 660 33.77 -16.92 11.85
C SER A 660 35.15 -17.28 11.30
N LYS A 661 35.67 -18.46 11.68
CA LYS A 661 36.98 -18.94 11.23
C LYS A 661 36.93 -19.46 9.78
N GLN A 662 35.83 -20.07 9.36
CA GLN A 662 35.65 -20.53 7.98
C GLN A 662 35.38 -19.39 7.00
N LEU A 663 34.64 -18.36 7.43
CA LEU A 663 34.34 -17.19 6.58
C LEU A 663 35.62 -16.48 6.10
N LYS A 664 36.61 -16.34 6.99
CA LYS A 664 37.91 -15.69 6.68
C LYS A 664 38.77 -16.48 5.68
N GLU A 665 38.59 -17.79 5.58
CA GLU A 665 39.30 -18.64 4.60
C GLU A 665 38.69 -18.50 3.20
N ILE A 666 37.37 -18.33 3.13
CA ILE A 666 36.61 -18.20 1.87
C ILE A 666 36.81 -16.80 1.26
N GLU A 667 36.86 -15.73 2.07
CA GLU A 667 37.11 -14.37 1.59
C GLU A 667 38.45 -14.23 0.84
N LYS A 668 39.48 -15.01 1.22
CA LYS A 668 40.75 -15.04 0.50
C LYS A 668 40.65 -15.65 -0.90
N HIS A 669 39.68 -16.52 -1.15
CA HIS A 669 39.51 -17.21 -2.43
C HIS A 669 38.64 -16.43 -3.43
N VAL A 670 37.73 -15.58 -2.96
CA VAL A 670 36.73 -14.90 -3.82
C VAL A 670 37.26 -13.59 -4.45
N ALA A 671 38.39 -13.06 -3.99
CA ALA A 671 38.98 -11.82 -4.53
C ALA A 671 39.43 -11.92 -6.01
N GLY A 672 39.47 -13.11 -6.61
CA GLY A 672 39.98 -13.35 -7.96
C GLY A 672 38.95 -13.33 -9.11
N THR A 673 37.64 -13.31 -8.84
CA THR A 673 36.61 -13.54 -9.88
C THR A 673 35.46 -12.53 -9.80
N ARG A 674 35.59 -11.40 -10.51
CA ARG A 674 34.48 -10.49 -10.85
C ARG A 674 34.41 -10.30 -12.37
N SER A 675 33.22 -10.43 -12.97
CA SER A 675 32.93 -10.18 -14.39
C SER A 675 32.64 -8.70 -14.68
N ARG A 676 33.02 -8.22 -15.87
CA ARG A 676 32.84 -6.84 -16.38
C ARG A 676 31.53 -6.67 -17.19
N GLY A 677 31.03 -5.43 -17.31
CA GLY A 677 29.78 -5.06 -18.01
C GLY A 677 29.84 -5.03 -19.55
N LEU A 678 28.68 -4.81 -20.19
CA LEU A 678 28.42 -4.93 -21.65
C LEU A 678 29.12 -3.86 -22.52
N ASP A 679 29.65 -4.29 -23.69
CA ASP A 679 30.51 -3.50 -24.60
C ASP A 679 29.82 -2.87 -25.85
N GLY A 680 28.48 -2.85 -25.99
CA GLY A 680 27.83 -2.17 -27.14
C GLY A 680 26.30 -2.30 -27.32
N PRO A 681 25.73 -1.65 -28.38
CA PRO A 681 24.30 -1.69 -28.72
C PRO A 681 23.82 -3.07 -29.19
N VAL A 682 22.57 -3.45 -28.88
CA VAL A 682 21.97 -4.75 -29.27
C VAL A 682 20.92 -4.64 -30.40
N HIS A 683 20.82 -3.49 -31.08
CA HIS A 683 19.93 -3.31 -32.25
C HIS A 683 20.40 -2.19 -33.22
N ASP A 684 19.98 -2.28 -34.49
CA ASP A 684 20.41 -1.38 -35.58
C ASP A 684 19.39 -0.28 -35.96
N ILE A 685 18.34 -0.09 -35.17
CA ILE A 685 17.32 0.94 -35.41
C ILE A 685 17.90 2.34 -35.13
N GLN A 686 17.64 3.30 -36.02
CA GLN A 686 18.10 4.68 -35.88
C GLN A 686 16.94 5.69 -35.78
N PRO A 687 17.16 6.85 -35.13
CA PRO A 687 16.22 7.97 -35.20
C PRO A 687 15.88 8.33 -36.66
N GLY A 688 14.60 8.44 -36.97
CA GLY A 688 14.08 8.66 -38.33
C GLY A 688 13.50 7.41 -38.99
N ASP A 689 13.88 6.20 -38.54
CA ASP A 689 13.31 4.95 -39.04
C ASP A 689 11.82 4.83 -38.69
N TYR A 690 11.06 4.14 -39.55
CA TYR A 690 9.70 3.73 -39.22
C TYR A 690 9.69 2.30 -38.70
N VAL A 691 8.96 2.07 -37.62
CA VAL A 691 8.92 0.77 -36.94
C VAL A 691 7.50 0.35 -36.59
N TYR A 692 7.28 -0.96 -36.54
CA TYR A 692 6.08 -1.55 -35.94
C TYR A 692 6.36 -1.96 -34.49
N VAL A 693 5.40 -1.68 -33.62
CA VAL A 693 5.45 -1.99 -32.18
C VAL A 693 4.53 -3.15 -31.88
N LYS A 694 5.03 -4.13 -31.13
CA LYS A 694 4.27 -5.32 -30.73
C LYS A 694 3.38 -5.00 -29.52
N SER A 695 2.06 -4.94 -29.73
CA SER A 695 1.02 -4.87 -28.70
C SER A 695 0.31 -6.23 -28.55
N LEU A 696 -0.59 -6.35 -27.58
CA LEU A 696 -1.44 -7.53 -27.38
C LEU A 696 -2.88 -7.11 -27.57
N ALA A 697 -3.63 -7.82 -28.42
CA ALA A 697 -5.03 -7.53 -28.64
C ALA A 697 -5.83 -7.78 -27.34
N GLU A 698 -6.61 -6.79 -26.88
CA GLU A 698 -7.28 -6.81 -25.56
C GLU A 698 -8.24 -8.01 -25.36
N LYS A 699 -8.75 -8.60 -26.44
CA LYS A 699 -9.72 -9.71 -26.37
C LYS A 699 -9.11 -11.10 -26.51
N THR A 700 -8.03 -11.24 -27.27
CA THR A 700 -7.44 -12.56 -27.60
C THR A 700 -6.04 -12.76 -27.03
N LEU A 701 -5.40 -11.70 -26.51
CA LEU A 701 -4.00 -11.69 -26.05
C LEU A 701 -3.01 -12.17 -27.12
N GLU A 702 -3.40 -12.12 -28.39
CA GLU A 702 -2.53 -12.43 -29.50
C GLU A 702 -1.62 -11.23 -29.81
N PRO A 703 -0.35 -11.48 -30.17
CA PRO A 703 0.57 -10.41 -30.50
C PRO A 703 0.18 -9.71 -31.81
N GLN A 704 -0.20 -8.45 -31.70
CA GLN A 704 -0.52 -7.58 -32.82
C GLN A 704 0.64 -6.59 -33.06
N TRP A 705 0.90 -6.26 -34.32
CA TRP A 705 1.90 -5.24 -34.67
C TRP A 705 1.17 -3.96 -35.07
N GLU A 706 1.42 -2.89 -34.32
CA GLU A 706 0.85 -1.56 -34.53
C GLU A 706 1.89 -0.63 -35.17
N GLY A 707 1.45 0.29 -36.02
CA GLY A 707 2.32 1.23 -36.74
C GLY A 707 2.04 1.26 -38.24
N PRO A 708 2.96 1.83 -39.05
CA PRO A 708 4.32 2.24 -38.69
C PRO A 708 4.37 3.55 -37.89
N PHE A 709 5.26 3.61 -36.90
CA PHE A 709 5.53 4.78 -36.07
C PHE A 709 6.95 5.30 -36.31
N GLN A 710 7.14 6.62 -36.28
CA GLN A 710 8.46 7.22 -36.50
C GLN A 710 9.30 7.17 -35.22
N VAL A 711 10.52 6.65 -35.32
CA VAL A 711 11.48 6.60 -34.21
C VAL A 711 12.10 7.99 -34.02
N LEU A 712 12.04 8.51 -32.79
CA LEU A 712 12.61 9.80 -32.40
C LEU A 712 13.99 9.67 -31.76
N LEU A 713 14.21 8.64 -30.93
CA LEU A 713 15.47 8.43 -30.18
C LEU A 713 15.73 6.92 -29.98
N THR A 714 16.99 6.54 -29.78
CA THR A 714 17.40 5.15 -29.54
C THR A 714 18.46 5.05 -28.42
N THR A 715 18.48 3.92 -27.70
CA THR A 715 19.53 3.52 -26.74
C THR A 715 20.16 2.19 -27.19
N PHE A 716 20.99 1.54 -26.36
CA PHE A 716 21.54 0.22 -26.70
C PHE A 716 20.47 -0.87 -26.77
N THR A 717 19.36 -0.76 -26.03
CA THR A 717 18.34 -1.82 -25.89
C THR A 717 16.92 -1.35 -26.20
N ALA A 718 16.66 -0.07 -26.47
CA ALA A 718 15.31 0.46 -26.63
C ALA A 718 15.21 1.63 -27.62
N VAL A 719 14.00 1.85 -28.13
CA VAL A 719 13.66 2.93 -29.07
C VAL A 719 12.48 3.75 -28.55
N LYS A 720 12.45 5.04 -28.87
CA LYS A 720 11.35 5.95 -28.55
C LYS A 720 10.65 6.36 -29.83
N ILE A 721 9.33 6.28 -29.87
CA ILE A 721 8.50 6.70 -31.00
C ILE A 721 7.74 7.98 -30.67
N LYS A 722 7.20 8.66 -31.69
CA LYS A 722 6.53 9.96 -31.54
C LYS A 722 5.18 9.88 -30.81
N GLU A 723 4.46 8.78 -30.99
CA GLU A 723 3.08 8.59 -30.54
C GLU A 723 2.98 8.02 -29.11
N GLN A 724 4.07 7.50 -28.56
CA GLN A 724 4.13 6.99 -27.18
C GLN A 724 5.20 7.70 -26.36
N SER A 725 4.84 8.11 -25.16
CA SER A 725 5.77 8.76 -24.22
C SER A 725 6.82 7.82 -23.64
N ALA A 726 6.54 6.51 -23.62
CA ALA A 726 7.41 5.46 -23.07
C ALA A 726 8.42 4.92 -24.09
N TRP A 727 9.59 4.48 -23.59
CA TRP A 727 10.60 3.76 -24.38
C TRP A 727 10.19 2.30 -24.60
N ILE A 728 10.45 1.78 -25.79
CA ILE A 728 10.03 0.46 -26.23
C ILE A 728 11.28 -0.39 -26.46
N HIS A 729 11.43 -1.48 -25.71
CA HIS A 729 12.57 -2.38 -25.84
C HIS A 729 12.66 -2.95 -27.27
N HIS A 730 13.88 -3.11 -27.80
CA HIS A 730 14.12 -3.50 -29.20
C HIS A 730 13.46 -4.83 -29.57
N SER A 731 13.32 -5.77 -28.62
CA SER A 731 12.63 -7.06 -28.82
C SER A 731 11.13 -6.93 -29.12
N ARG A 732 10.53 -5.76 -28.88
CA ARG A 732 9.13 -5.45 -29.17
C ARG A 732 8.96 -4.59 -30.43
N VAL A 733 10.04 -4.35 -31.16
CA VAL A 733 10.05 -3.44 -32.31
C VAL A 733 10.65 -4.14 -33.51
N LYS A 734 10.05 -3.95 -34.68
CA LYS A 734 10.63 -4.38 -35.96
C LYS A 734 10.58 -3.24 -36.97
N LYS A 735 11.63 -3.10 -37.78
CA LYS A 735 11.72 -2.05 -38.81
C LYS A 735 10.63 -2.26 -39.88
N ALA A 736 9.97 -1.18 -40.29
CA ALA A 736 8.96 -1.20 -41.33
C ALA A 736 9.64 -1.29 -42.72
N PRO A 737 9.10 -2.05 -43.69
CA PRO A 737 9.67 -2.15 -45.03
C PRO A 737 9.52 -0.84 -45.82
N GLU A 738 10.54 -0.49 -46.61
CA GLU A 738 10.66 0.80 -47.33
C GLU A 738 9.91 0.88 -48.68
N THR A 739 8.99 -0.03 -49.02
CA THR A 739 8.36 0.00 -50.35
C THR A 739 7.11 0.91 -50.41
N PRO A 740 7.06 1.91 -51.31
CA PRO A 740 5.91 2.80 -51.43
C PRO A 740 4.72 2.06 -52.09
N TRP A 741 3.52 2.29 -51.56
CA TRP A 741 2.27 1.84 -52.16
C TRP A 741 2.03 2.58 -53.49
N LYS A 742 1.74 1.84 -54.57
CA LYS A 742 1.32 2.43 -55.84
C LYS A 742 -0.20 2.42 -55.94
N VAL A 743 -0.80 3.59 -56.05
CA VAL A 743 -2.25 3.79 -56.21
C VAL A 743 -2.56 3.82 -57.71
N THR A 744 -3.40 2.91 -58.18
CA THR A 744 -3.96 2.94 -59.55
C THR A 744 -5.48 3.05 -59.50
N PRO A 745 -6.14 3.74 -60.44
CA PRO A 745 -7.60 3.73 -60.54
C PRO A 745 -8.12 2.30 -60.75
N GLY A 746 -9.18 1.92 -60.04
CA GLY A 746 -9.92 0.68 -60.26
C GLY A 746 -11.04 0.85 -61.31
N ASP A 747 -11.77 -0.23 -61.59
CA ASP A 747 -12.71 -0.35 -62.72
C ASP A 747 -13.93 0.60 -62.70
N ASN A 748 -14.03 1.51 -61.72
CA ASN A 748 -15.00 2.61 -61.70
C ASN A 748 -14.42 3.81 -60.95
N GLU A 749 -14.82 5.03 -61.33
CA GLU A 749 -14.25 6.32 -60.88
C GLU A 749 -14.17 6.53 -59.36
N LEU A 750 -14.86 5.72 -58.56
CA LEU A 750 -14.90 5.81 -57.10
C LEU A 750 -14.11 4.69 -56.37
N LYS A 751 -13.34 3.86 -57.08
CA LYS A 751 -12.50 2.82 -56.45
C LYS A 751 -11.03 2.99 -56.83
N LEU A 752 -10.16 3.00 -55.83
CA LEU A 752 -8.71 2.99 -56.01
C LEU A 752 -8.17 1.61 -55.66
N LYS A 753 -7.28 1.07 -56.50
CA LYS A 753 -6.57 -0.19 -56.29
C LYS A 753 -5.15 0.11 -55.80
N LEU A 754 -4.85 -0.34 -54.60
CA LEU A 754 -3.52 -0.27 -53.99
C LEU A 754 -2.76 -1.55 -54.30
N THR A 755 -1.61 -1.45 -54.96
CA THR A 755 -0.73 -2.60 -55.23
C THR A 755 0.64 -2.39 -54.62
N ARG A 756 1.20 -3.47 -54.07
CA ARG A 756 2.56 -3.54 -53.52
C ARG A 756 3.37 -4.47 -54.42
N ALA A 757 4.59 -4.06 -54.79
CA ALA A 757 5.53 -4.92 -55.52
C ALA A 757 5.98 -6.10 -54.64
#